data_AF-A0A8U1EXC6-F1
#
_entry.id   AF-A0A8U1EXC6-F1
#
_cell.length_a   1.000
_cell.length_b   1.000
_cell.length_c   1.000
_cell.angle_alpha   90.00
_cell.angle_beta   90.00
_cell.angle_gamma   90.00
#
_symmetry.space_group_name_H-M   'P 1'
#
loop_
_entity.id
_entity.type
_entity.pdbx_description
1 polymer ?
#
loop_
_entity_poly.entity_id
_entity_poly.type
_entity_poly.pdbx_seq_one_letter_code
_entity_poly.pdbx_strand_id
1 'polypeptide(L)'
;MDDSVDEEEKGISSGPLQDPLQVLSVLKGFLLLTKQLEVFKESWGRRQLGVEQINTMKIHRHFSRLYRADIQYPSMRALAQQMGKEKDFEALLSDSQPLLPPAGASEVHIKTFQLLRLLESTECDMIRAVQRRITRELTLVISERARQDTGLPTELWKQGPMKHSLSPERPQLVESFTQQLMECAEQTEEGQLTFPTAHLQRCLSTLGRSVMERERSSFLLYSQFYEQILRQESQLLYRREQDVKNLEASQSQTINPYSEVSGLCRGMMLQTTALRTRVTQLEEEQRGLEQQISLKYRQRYDSLVRQLFSTCIQLKARLDEYHVRMDQDVTQLVSKVRREGVDNIIKLKKFGSTKGNEALLTTQSEKQELHDLSMENSLLTGLLSKLKALGHWRQVVGQGKLHRRLLHSQQREMSCQREALRMKMMSEEEVIVLKQELEVTQRAMTQCQTEYNRTKRLLTKQSTELHEVRHHSAQEVQSRQELDSYHLQSLEQLREGVGDRDRQLQDLRTQLDRSSRDRQLLRQRSAKDIRQVKGQLHQERSLKQEAFQRVDKLQSQVEDVETALSRCTSTAGRRQTSCYTFPHNRSSIRNPEHAGPQQDDSKRDSTTQLERPKTDPSRLRILTTEALLPNLTDGGPTSTSLLTHLQQLRLDHQ
;
A
#
# COMPACT_ATOMS: atom_id res chain seq x y z
N MET A 1 -11.52 89.35 -23.34
CA MET A 1 -12.08 89.15 -24.70
C MET A 1 -11.72 87.75 -25.16
N ASP A 2 -12.39 86.66 -24.79
CA ASP A 2 -13.72 86.36 -24.18
C ASP A 2 -14.43 85.40 -25.16
N ASP A 3 -15.13 84.33 -24.76
CA ASP A 3 -15.19 83.65 -23.45
C ASP A 3 -15.78 82.23 -23.65
N SER A 4 -16.06 81.51 -22.56
CA SER A 4 -16.79 80.22 -22.45
C SER A 4 -16.11 78.99 -23.09
N VAL A 5 -15.69 77.92 -22.39
CA VAL A 5 -16.10 77.22 -21.14
C VAL A 5 -17.18 76.15 -21.38
N ASP A 6 -17.10 75.06 -20.59
CA ASP A 6 -17.94 73.85 -20.54
C ASP A 6 -17.87 72.86 -21.74
N GLU A 7 -17.85 71.53 -21.55
CA GLU A 7 -17.63 70.73 -20.33
C GLU A 7 -17.15 69.32 -20.72
N GLU A 8 -16.10 68.78 -20.08
CA GLU A 8 -15.97 67.33 -19.81
C GLU A 8 -14.82 67.03 -18.81
N GLU A 9 -14.98 67.41 -17.54
CA GLU A 9 -14.17 66.82 -16.46
C GLU A 9 -14.58 65.36 -16.21
N LYS A 10 -14.23 64.45 -17.12
CA LYS A 10 -14.31 63.01 -16.85
C LYS A 10 -13.24 62.63 -15.83
N GLY A 11 -13.64 62.77 -14.57
CA GLY A 11 -12.77 62.72 -13.42
C GLY A 11 -11.84 61.51 -13.41
N ILE A 12 -10.60 61.75 -12.99
CA ILE A 12 -9.64 60.71 -12.64
C ILE A 12 -10.22 59.97 -11.43
N SER A 13 -10.98 58.90 -11.71
CA SER A 13 -11.33 57.91 -10.70
C SER A 13 -10.03 57.26 -10.23
N SER A 14 -9.52 57.74 -9.11
CA SER A 14 -8.60 56.98 -8.27
C SER A 14 -9.29 55.67 -7.93
N GLY A 15 -8.89 54.60 -8.64
CA GLY A 15 -9.51 53.29 -8.51
C GLY A 15 -9.55 52.85 -7.04
N PRO A 16 -10.61 52.12 -6.62
CA PRO A 16 -10.85 51.81 -5.22
C PRO A 16 -9.62 51.20 -4.58
N LEU A 17 -9.22 51.77 -3.43
CA LEU A 17 -8.01 51.48 -2.64
C LEU A 17 -7.50 50.05 -2.89
N GLN A 18 -6.51 49.94 -3.78
CA GLN A 18 -6.06 48.65 -4.27
C GLN A 18 -5.42 47.89 -3.09
N ASP A 19 -6.12 46.86 -2.63
CA ASP A 19 -5.80 46.10 -1.42
C ASP A 19 -4.29 45.79 -1.38
N PRO A 20 -3.56 46.21 -0.32
CA PRO A 20 -2.12 46.01 -0.25
C PRO A 20 -1.73 44.54 -0.36
N LEU A 21 -2.60 43.60 0.06
CA LEU A 21 -2.37 42.16 -0.12
C LEU A 21 -2.45 41.76 -1.61
N GLN A 22 -3.37 42.34 -2.38
CA GLN A 22 -3.47 42.14 -3.82
C GLN A 22 -2.25 42.74 -4.55
N VAL A 23 -1.84 43.96 -4.22
CA VAL A 23 -0.64 44.61 -4.80
C VAL A 23 0.61 43.78 -4.52
N LEU A 24 0.79 43.32 -3.26
CA LEU A 24 1.88 42.42 -2.89
C LEU A 24 1.81 41.06 -3.61
N SER A 25 0.61 40.52 -3.86
CA SER A 25 0.44 39.26 -4.60
C SER A 25 0.87 39.39 -6.07
N VAL A 26 0.53 40.50 -6.72
CA VAL A 26 0.92 40.79 -8.12
C VAL A 26 2.43 41.00 -8.20
N LEU A 27 3.02 41.76 -7.27
CA LEU A 27 4.47 41.96 -7.19
C LEU A 27 5.21 40.63 -6.97
N LYS A 28 4.72 39.79 -6.06
CA LYS A 28 5.25 38.44 -5.80
C LYS A 28 5.16 37.55 -7.05
N GLY A 29 4.06 37.63 -7.81
CA GLY A 29 3.90 36.92 -9.08
C GLY A 29 4.91 37.36 -10.14
N PHE A 30 5.12 38.67 -10.30
CA PHE A 30 6.10 39.22 -11.24
C PHE A 30 7.56 38.86 -10.86
N LEU A 31 7.89 38.89 -9.57
CA LEU A 31 9.19 38.45 -9.06
C LEU A 31 9.41 36.96 -9.27
N LEU A 32 8.39 36.12 -9.05
CA LEU A 32 8.45 34.68 -9.31
C LEU A 32 8.66 34.39 -10.80
N LEU A 33 7.89 35.03 -11.68
CA LEU A 33 8.03 34.94 -13.14
C LEU A 33 9.44 35.35 -13.59
N THR A 34 9.97 36.45 -13.05
CA THR A 34 11.32 36.93 -13.37
C THR A 34 12.40 35.94 -12.90
N LYS A 35 12.26 35.36 -11.70
CA LYS A 35 13.17 34.34 -11.19
C LYS A 35 13.12 33.05 -12.02
N GLN A 36 11.92 32.60 -12.40
CA GLN A 36 11.73 31.43 -13.26
C GLN A 36 12.37 31.66 -14.63
N LEU A 37 12.13 32.81 -15.25
CA LEU A 37 12.71 33.18 -16.53
C LEU A 37 14.24 33.09 -16.50
N GLU A 38 14.90 33.75 -15.55
CA GLU A 38 16.37 33.75 -15.47
C GLU A 38 16.96 32.35 -15.20
N VAL A 39 16.33 31.54 -14.32
CA VAL A 39 16.78 30.16 -14.06
C VAL A 39 16.66 29.28 -15.32
N PHE A 40 15.53 29.33 -16.03
CA PHE A 40 15.37 28.54 -17.26
C PHE A 40 16.29 29.03 -18.37
N LYS A 41 16.42 30.34 -18.55
CA LYS A 41 17.33 31.04 -19.48
C LYS A 41 18.79 30.65 -19.27
N GLU A 42 19.24 30.59 -18.01
CA GLU A 42 20.60 30.13 -17.70
C GLU A 42 20.76 28.62 -17.99
N SER A 43 19.80 27.79 -17.55
CA SER A 43 19.84 26.34 -17.78
C SER A 43 19.86 25.97 -19.28
N TRP A 44 19.21 26.80 -20.11
CA TRP A 44 19.16 26.68 -21.55
C TRP A 44 20.47 27.14 -22.18
N GLY A 45 21.01 28.30 -21.76
CA GLY A 45 22.30 28.80 -22.24
C GLY A 45 23.45 27.84 -21.96
N ARG A 46 23.50 27.26 -20.75
CA ARG A 46 24.47 26.21 -20.38
C ARG A 46 24.38 24.99 -21.32
N ARG A 47 23.16 24.55 -21.66
CA ARG A 47 22.91 23.42 -22.59
C ARG A 47 23.29 23.72 -24.03
N GLN A 48 22.83 24.83 -24.62
CA GLN A 48 23.10 25.15 -26.03
C GLN A 48 24.58 25.44 -26.29
N LEU A 49 25.32 25.91 -25.28
CA LEU A 49 26.76 26.17 -25.38
C LEU A 49 27.63 24.96 -24.97
N GLY A 50 27.06 23.96 -24.29
CA GLY A 50 27.82 22.83 -23.74
C GLY A 50 28.79 23.20 -22.61
N VAL A 51 28.48 24.23 -21.80
CA VAL A 51 29.36 24.76 -20.75
C VAL A 51 28.64 24.77 -19.41
N GLU A 52 29.33 24.35 -18.34
CA GLU A 52 28.76 24.28 -16.99
C GLU A 52 28.33 25.65 -16.42
N GLN A 53 29.01 26.74 -16.80
CA GLN A 53 28.76 28.11 -16.31
C GLN A 53 29.03 29.16 -17.39
N ILE A 54 28.20 30.21 -17.48
CA ILE A 54 28.34 31.31 -18.46
C ILE A 54 29.20 32.45 -17.86
N ASN A 55 30.48 32.18 -17.61
CA ASN A 55 31.36 33.08 -16.85
C ASN A 55 32.17 34.10 -17.70
N THR A 56 32.33 33.85 -19.01
CA THR A 56 33.29 34.58 -19.86
C THR A 56 32.58 35.48 -20.87
N MET A 57 33.05 36.72 -21.05
CA MET A 57 32.44 37.70 -21.97
C MET A 57 32.26 37.22 -23.42
N LYS A 58 33.15 36.38 -23.94
CA LYS A 58 33.00 35.73 -25.27
C LYS A 58 31.80 34.77 -25.29
N ILE A 59 31.65 33.97 -24.23
CA ILE A 59 30.55 33.02 -24.04
C ILE A 59 29.23 33.78 -23.86
N HIS A 60 29.20 34.82 -23.02
CA HIS A 60 28.01 35.66 -22.84
C HIS A 60 27.58 36.34 -24.15
N ARG A 61 28.52 36.86 -24.98
CA ARG A 61 28.21 37.40 -26.32
C ARG A 61 27.73 36.33 -27.32
N HIS A 62 28.06 35.06 -27.13
CA HIS A 62 27.50 33.97 -27.93
C HIS A 62 26.09 33.62 -27.46
N PHE A 63 25.92 33.44 -26.15
CA PHE A 63 24.64 33.23 -25.47
C PHE A 63 23.62 34.32 -25.84
N SER A 64 23.96 35.61 -25.74
CA SER A 64 23.05 36.71 -26.07
C SER A 64 22.61 36.75 -27.53
N ARG A 65 23.40 36.17 -28.46
CA ARG A 65 23.00 36.05 -29.88
C ARG A 65 22.05 34.88 -30.10
N LEU A 66 22.35 33.71 -29.53
CA LEU A 66 21.46 32.55 -29.56
C LEU A 66 20.12 32.87 -28.88
N TYR A 67 20.15 33.40 -27.65
CA TYR A 67 18.94 33.80 -26.92
C TYR A 67 18.09 34.81 -27.69
N ARG A 68 18.71 35.73 -28.46
CA ARG A 68 17.96 36.65 -29.32
C ARG A 68 17.26 35.94 -30.48
N ALA A 69 17.98 35.06 -31.19
CA ALA A 69 17.44 34.36 -32.36
C ALA A 69 16.41 33.27 -32.01
N ASP A 70 16.70 32.46 -30.98
CA ASP A 70 15.97 31.21 -30.71
C ASP A 70 14.83 31.40 -29.70
N ILE A 71 14.94 32.39 -28.78
CA ILE A 71 13.97 32.63 -27.71
C ILE A 71 13.31 34.01 -27.87
N GLN A 72 14.07 35.10 -27.75
CA GLN A 72 13.52 36.45 -27.66
C GLN A 72 12.72 36.82 -28.92
N TYR A 73 13.28 36.65 -30.11
CA TYR A 73 12.58 37.01 -31.36
C TYR A 73 11.30 36.16 -31.58
N PRO A 74 11.32 34.81 -31.49
CA PRO A 74 10.10 34.00 -31.60
C PRO A 74 9.04 34.27 -30.53
N SER A 75 9.43 34.63 -29.29
CA SER A 75 8.52 35.05 -28.23
C SER A 75 7.83 36.38 -28.56
N MET A 76 8.60 37.37 -29.04
CA MET A 76 8.08 38.71 -29.31
C MET A 76 7.22 38.73 -30.58
N ARG A 77 7.55 37.91 -31.60
CA ARG A 77 6.68 37.68 -32.76
C ARG A 77 5.37 37.02 -32.36
N ALA A 78 5.39 35.98 -31.53
CA ALA A 78 4.17 35.32 -31.05
C ALA A 78 3.27 36.26 -30.21
N LEU A 79 3.88 37.16 -29.42
CA LEU A 79 3.16 38.21 -28.70
C LEU A 79 2.54 39.26 -29.65
N ALA A 80 3.26 39.64 -30.71
CA ALA A 80 2.73 40.53 -31.75
C ALA A 80 1.55 39.90 -32.51
N GLN A 81 1.64 38.60 -32.83
CA GLN A 81 0.54 37.81 -33.39
C GLN A 81 -0.70 37.81 -32.47
N GLN A 82 -0.53 37.53 -31.18
CA GLN A 82 -1.65 37.53 -30.21
C GLN A 82 -2.34 38.89 -30.12
N MET A 83 -1.59 39.99 -30.24
CA MET A 83 -2.13 41.36 -30.22
C MET A 83 -2.60 41.87 -31.59
N GLY A 84 -2.56 41.04 -32.65
CA GLY A 84 -2.97 41.43 -34.01
C GLY A 84 -2.03 42.39 -34.74
N LYS A 85 -0.83 42.64 -34.21
CA LYS A 85 0.17 43.62 -34.70
C LYS A 85 1.42 42.98 -35.32
N GLU A 86 1.29 41.77 -35.87
CA GLU A 86 2.43 41.03 -36.44
C GLU A 86 3.13 41.84 -37.55
N LYS A 87 2.37 42.41 -38.49
CA LYS A 87 2.92 43.19 -39.62
C LYS A 87 3.71 44.42 -39.15
N ASP A 88 3.18 45.13 -38.16
CA ASP A 88 3.83 46.31 -37.57
C ASP A 88 5.14 45.92 -36.86
N PHE A 89 5.17 44.75 -36.22
CA PHE A 89 6.36 44.23 -35.56
C PHE A 89 7.42 43.71 -36.55
N GLU A 90 7.01 43.05 -37.64
CA GLU A 90 7.92 42.59 -38.68
C GLU A 90 8.53 43.75 -39.48
N ALA A 91 7.79 44.84 -39.69
CA ALA A 91 8.27 46.04 -40.37
C ALA A 91 9.36 46.82 -39.59
N LEU A 92 9.52 46.57 -38.28
CA LEU A 92 10.52 47.22 -37.43
C LEU A 92 11.88 46.48 -37.41
N LEU A 93 12.03 45.39 -38.18
CA LEU A 93 13.22 44.54 -38.16
C LEU A 93 14.31 45.07 -39.11
N SER A 94 15.34 45.69 -38.53
CA SER A 94 16.63 45.95 -39.18
C SER A 94 17.76 45.33 -38.34
N ASP A 95 18.63 44.54 -38.97
CA ASP A 95 19.58 43.61 -38.33
C ASP A 95 20.56 44.20 -37.30
N SER A 96 20.66 45.52 -37.19
CA SER A 96 21.57 46.23 -36.29
C SER A 96 20.93 46.80 -35.02
N GLN A 97 19.60 46.82 -34.90
CA GLN A 97 18.90 47.50 -33.80
C GLN A 97 18.54 46.58 -32.61
N PRO A 98 18.36 47.13 -31.39
CA PRO A 98 17.80 46.37 -30.27
C PRO A 98 16.34 46.00 -30.55
N LEU A 99 15.98 44.74 -30.30
CA LEU A 99 14.60 44.24 -30.41
C LEU A 99 13.66 44.99 -29.43
N LEU A 100 12.96 46.00 -29.93
CA LEU A 100 11.92 46.73 -29.20
C LEU A 100 10.67 45.87 -29.00
N PRO A 101 9.90 46.08 -27.91
CA PRO A 101 8.65 45.38 -27.71
C PRO A 101 7.53 45.90 -28.64
N PRO A 102 6.58 45.04 -29.06
CA PRO A 102 5.41 45.49 -29.82
C PRO A 102 4.62 46.54 -29.01
N ALA A 103 4.16 47.61 -29.68
CA ALA A 103 3.55 48.76 -29.02
C ALA A 103 2.29 48.36 -28.21
N GLY A 104 2.37 48.50 -26.89
CA GLY A 104 1.34 48.09 -25.92
C GLY A 104 1.61 46.79 -25.16
N ALA A 105 2.71 46.07 -25.44
CA ALA A 105 3.10 44.89 -24.69
C ALA A 105 3.51 45.21 -23.24
N SER A 106 2.93 44.53 -22.25
CA SER A 106 3.37 44.61 -20.85
C SER A 106 4.62 43.74 -20.62
N GLU A 107 5.48 44.14 -19.68
CA GLU A 107 6.67 43.36 -19.31
C GLU A 107 6.32 41.95 -18.80
N VAL A 108 5.15 41.81 -18.16
CA VAL A 108 4.61 40.52 -17.71
C VAL A 108 4.38 39.60 -18.90
N HIS A 109 3.71 40.08 -19.97
CA HIS A 109 3.48 39.26 -21.17
C HIS A 109 4.79 38.92 -21.88
N ILE A 110 5.73 39.89 -21.99
CA ILE A 110 7.06 39.69 -22.58
C ILE A 110 7.83 38.56 -21.86
N LYS A 111 7.87 38.60 -20.53
CA LYS A 111 8.55 37.57 -19.71
C LYS A 111 7.86 36.22 -19.79
N THR A 112 6.51 36.18 -19.80
CA THR A 112 5.73 34.95 -19.96
C THR A 112 6.00 34.27 -21.30
N PHE A 113 5.97 35.02 -22.41
CA PHE A 113 6.24 34.45 -23.74
C PHE A 113 7.70 33.98 -23.89
N GLN A 114 8.67 34.60 -23.23
CA GLN A 114 10.06 34.10 -23.19
C GLN A 114 10.20 32.83 -22.34
N LEU A 115 9.52 32.75 -21.18
CA LEU A 115 9.52 31.55 -20.35
C LEU A 115 8.85 30.37 -21.06
N LEU A 116 7.75 30.58 -21.79
CA LEU A 116 7.09 29.53 -22.58
C LEU A 116 8.02 28.95 -23.65
N ARG A 117 8.69 29.76 -24.46
CA ARG A 117 9.67 29.28 -25.47
C ARG A 117 10.85 28.55 -24.85
N LEU A 118 11.33 29.00 -23.68
CA LEU A 118 12.36 28.26 -22.93
C LEU A 118 11.85 26.88 -22.51
N LEU A 119 10.65 26.78 -21.94
CA LEU A 119 10.05 25.51 -21.52
C LEU A 119 9.88 24.55 -22.70
N GLU A 120 9.29 24.99 -23.82
CA GLU A 120 9.18 24.23 -25.07
C GLU A 120 10.54 23.66 -25.52
N SER A 121 11.59 24.49 -25.48
CA SER A 121 12.94 24.04 -25.84
C SER A 121 13.53 23.02 -24.85
N THR A 122 13.17 23.10 -23.56
CA THR A 122 13.60 22.11 -22.55
C THR A 122 12.92 20.78 -22.75
N GLU A 123 11.64 20.77 -23.09
CA GLU A 123 10.87 19.57 -23.42
C GLU A 123 11.44 18.89 -24.68
N CYS A 124 11.74 19.68 -25.73
CA CYS A 124 12.41 19.17 -26.93
C CYS A 124 13.75 18.50 -26.61
N ASP A 125 14.57 19.07 -25.73
CA ASP A 125 15.85 18.48 -25.31
C ASP A 125 15.66 17.17 -24.51
N MET A 126 14.66 17.12 -23.62
CA MET A 126 14.31 15.92 -22.86
C MET A 126 13.81 14.80 -23.78
N ILE A 127 12.95 15.11 -24.75
CA ILE A 127 12.47 14.16 -25.77
C ILE A 127 13.66 13.62 -26.58
N ARG A 128 14.57 14.49 -27.06
CA ARG A 128 15.80 14.07 -27.76
C ARG A 128 16.69 13.18 -26.91
N ALA A 129 16.81 13.45 -25.61
CA ALA A 129 17.60 12.62 -24.68
C ALA A 129 16.98 11.23 -24.49
N VAL A 130 15.66 11.14 -24.32
CA VAL A 130 14.92 9.86 -24.24
C VAL A 130 15.03 9.09 -25.55
N GLN A 131 14.84 9.74 -26.70
CA GLN A 131 15.02 9.13 -28.02
C GLN A 131 16.43 8.54 -28.19
N ARG A 132 17.49 9.32 -27.89
CA ARG A 132 18.88 8.84 -27.93
C ARG A 132 19.12 7.64 -27.02
N ARG A 133 18.46 7.58 -25.86
CA ARG A 133 18.51 6.39 -24.98
C ARG A 133 17.84 5.20 -25.65
N ILE A 134 16.59 5.34 -26.12
CA ILE A 134 15.86 4.27 -26.82
C ILE A 134 16.66 3.73 -28.01
N THR A 135 17.31 4.60 -28.80
CA THR A 135 18.18 4.16 -29.91
C THR A 135 19.38 3.34 -29.42
N ARG A 136 19.98 3.67 -28.27
CA ARG A 136 21.08 2.88 -27.68
C ARG A 136 20.59 1.51 -27.21
N GLU A 137 19.52 1.46 -26.41
CA GLU A 137 18.96 0.17 -25.93
C GLU A 137 18.55 -0.72 -27.13
N LEU A 138 17.91 -0.13 -28.15
CA LEU A 138 17.53 -0.83 -29.38
C LEU A 138 18.75 -1.32 -30.17
N THR A 139 19.84 -0.55 -30.23
CA THR A 139 21.09 -0.98 -30.86
C THR A 139 21.70 -2.17 -30.11
N LEU A 140 21.71 -2.14 -28.77
CA LEU A 140 22.18 -3.25 -27.94
C LEU A 140 21.36 -4.53 -28.16
N VAL A 141 20.03 -4.41 -28.21
CA VAL A 141 19.12 -5.54 -28.52
C VAL A 141 19.34 -6.08 -29.93
N ILE A 142 19.59 -5.22 -30.92
CA ILE A 142 19.92 -5.64 -32.29
C ILE A 142 21.28 -6.35 -32.34
N SER A 143 22.30 -5.83 -31.65
CA SER A 143 23.62 -6.49 -31.61
C SER A 143 23.59 -7.83 -30.89
N GLU A 144 22.88 -7.95 -29.77
CA GLU A 144 22.73 -9.24 -29.06
C GLU A 144 21.91 -10.25 -29.89
N ARG A 145 20.86 -9.80 -30.60
CA ARG A 145 20.11 -10.65 -31.55
C ARG A 145 20.96 -11.08 -32.77
N ALA A 146 21.99 -10.32 -33.12
CA ALA A 146 22.90 -10.63 -34.22
C ALA A 146 24.09 -11.52 -33.82
N ARG A 147 24.23 -11.89 -32.53
CA ARG A 147 25.27 -12.82 -32.07
C ARG A 147 25.03 -14.24 -32.58
N GLN A 148 26.13 -14.93 -32.88
CA GLN A 148 26.13 -16.34 -33.27
C GLN A 148 26.44 -17.27 -32.08
N ASP A 149 26.83 -16.72 -30.93
CA ASP A 149 27.03 -17.47 -29.69
C ASP A 149 25.70 -18.03 -29.17
N THR A 150 25.67 -19.29 -28.75
CA THR A 150 24.53 -19.88 -28.02
C THR A 150 24.49 -19.50 -26.53
N GLY A 151 25.10 -18.36 -26.18
CA GLY A 151 25.14 -17.84 -24.81
C GLY A 151 23.85 -17.13 -24.42
N LEU A 152 23.55 -17.07 -23.12
CA LEU A 152 22.48 -16.20 -22.63
C LEU A 152 22.87 -14.72 -22.88
N PRO A 153 21.95 -13.85 -23.32
CA PRO A 153 22.24 -12.47 -23.72
C PRO A 153 22.45 -11.55 -22.51
N THR A 154 23.51 -11.82 -21.75
CA THR A 154 23.75 -11.21 -20.43
C THR A 154 24.11 -9.73 -20.50
N GLU A 155 24.57 -9.20 -21.64
CA GLU A 155 24.89 -7.77 -21.76
C GLU A 155 23.65 -6.88 -21.54
N LEU A 156 22.45 -7.36 -21.90
CA LEU A 156 21.17 -6.68 -21.63
C LEU A 156 20.82 -6.60 -20.13
N TRP A 157 21.48 -7.42 -19.29
CA TRP A 157 21.22 -7.55 -17.85
C TRP A 157 22.41 -7.12 -16.98
N LYS A 158 23.58 -6.83 -17.59
CA LYS A 158 24.74 -6.28 -16.87
C LYS A 158 24.46 -4.85 -16.44
N GLN A 159 24.12 -4.69 -15.17
CA GLN A 159 24.37 -3.43 -14.48
C GLN A 159 25.89 -3.15 -14.45
N GLY A 160 26.26 -1.88 -14.22
CA GLY A 160 27.66 -1.42 -14.31
C GLY A 160 28.64 -2.31 -13.51
N PRO A 161 29.88 -2.46 -13.97
CA PRO A 161 30.78 -3.56 -13.59
C PRO A 161 30.90 -3.73 -12.07
N MET A 162 30.54 -4.93 -11.59
CA MET A 162 30.81 -5.33 -10.21
C MET A 162 32.31 -5.19 -9.91
N LYS A 163 32.64 -4.54 -8.80
CA LYS A 163 34.03 -4.21 -8.41
C LYS A 163 34.90 -5.43 -8.04
N HIS A 164 34.31 -6.62 -7.98
CA HIS A 164 34.94 -7.83 -7.49
C HIS A 164 34.72 -8.96 -8.49
N SER A 165 35.73 -9.19 -9.34
CA SER A 165 35.82 -10.37 -10.21
C SER A 165 36.73 -11.41 -9.57
N LEU A 166 36.23 -12.63 -9.35
CA LEU A 166 37.08 -13.77 -8.99
C LEU A 166 37.86 -14.25 -10.21
N SER A 167 39.18 -14.38 -10.06
CA SER A 167 40.06 -15.13 -10.96
C SER A 167 40.90 -16.08 -10.11
N PRO A 168 40.46 -17.33 -9.89
CA PRO A 168 41.24 -18.30 -9.12
C PRO A 168 42.55 -18.62 -9.86
N GLU A 169 43.67 -18.50 -9.16
CA GLU A 169 45.00 -18.75 -9.71
C GLU A 169 45.23 -20.24 -9.97
N ARG A 170 45.91 -20.60 -11.07
CA ARG A 170 46.17 -22.00 -11.44
C ARG A 170 47.28 -22.58 -10.55
N PRO A 171 47.00 -23.58 -9.69
CA PRO A 171 47.99 -24.09 -8.75
C PRO A 171 48.91 -25.12 -9.41
N GLN A 172 50.23 -24.95 -9.22
CA GLN A 172 51.29 -25.76 -9.84
C GLN A 172 51.54 -27.10 -9.09
N LEU A 173 50.46 -27.82 -8.75
CA LEU A 173 50.52 -29.04 -7.93
C LEU A 173 51.13 -30.25 -8.65
N VAL A 174 50.94 -30.36 -9.96
CA VAL A 174 51.48 -31.48 -10.74
C VAL A 174 52.97 -31.24 -10.99
N GLU A 175 53.30 -30.00 -11.31
CA GLU A 175 54.64 -29.49 -11.57
C GLU A 175 55.54 -29.64 -10.32
N SER A 176 55.06 -29.21 -9.14
CA SER A 176 55.80 -29.38 -7.88
C SER A 176 55.87 -30.84 -7.38
N PHE A 177 54.84 -31.67 -7.61
CA PHE A 177 54.90 -33.10 -7.28
C PHE A 177 55.90 -33.85 -8.17
N THR A 178 55.91 -33.58 -9.49
CA THR A 178 56.86 -34.22 -10.40
C THR A 178 58.31 -33.84 -10.08
N GLN A 179 58.58 -32.60 -9.67
CA GLN A 179 59.90 -32.20 -9.17
C GLN A 179 60.31 -33.03 -7.93
N GLN A 180 59.49 -33.05 -6.88
CA GLN A 180 59.76 -33.80 -5.64
C GLN A 180 59.89 -35.31 -5.86
N LEU A 181 59.17 -35.88 -6.82
CA LEU A 181 59.29 -37.29 -7.17
C LEU A 181 60.64 -37.58 -7.83
N MET A 182 61.08 -36.71 -8.76
CA MET A 182 62.34 -36.87 -9.50
C MET A 182 63.61 -36.60 -8.66
N GLU A 183 63.51 -35.89 -7.54
CA GLU A 183 64.64 -35.59 -6.62
C GLU A 183 65.37 -36.84 -6.09
N CYS A 184 64.74 -38.01 -6.06
CA CYS A 184 65.34 -39.29 -5.66
C CYS A 184 64.95 -40.43 -6.61
N ALA A 185 64.97 -40.15 -7.92
CA ALA A 185 64.76 -41.15 -8.96
C ALA A 185 66.08 -41.83 -9.34
N GLU A 186 66.17 -43.14 -9.13
CA GLU A 186 67.31 -43.95 -9.56
C GLU A 186 67.05 -44.50 -10.97
N GLN A 187 67.98 -44.30 -11.90
CA GLN A 187 67.91 -44.85 -13.26
C GLN A 187 68.66 -46.18 -13.30
N THR A 188 67.94 -47.26 -13.57
CA THR A 188 68.53 -48.56 -13.91
C THR A 188 69.01 -48.54 -15.38
N GLU A 189 70.07 -49.28 -15.72
CA GLU A 189 70.70 -49.27 -17.06
C GLU A 189 69.74 -49.60 -18.23
N GLU A 190 68.63 -50.28 -17.97
CA GLU A 190 67.56 -50.55 -18.94
C GLU A 190 66.58 -49.37 -19.17
N GLY A 191 66.84 -48.20 -18.60
CA GLY A 191 65.96 -47.02 -18.68
C GLY A 191 64.74 -47.08 -17.75
N GLN A 192 64.69 -48.04 -16.83
CA GLN A 192 63.64 -48.16 -15.82
C GLN A 192 63.95 -47.24 -14.63
N LEU A 193 62.95 -46.48 -14.17
CA LEU A 193 63.06 -45.58 -13.01
C LEU A 193 62.61 -46.28 -11.74
N THR A 194 63.53 -46.48 -10.80
CA THR A 194 63.26 -47.06 -9.48
C THR A 194 63.20 -45.97 -8.42
N PHE A 195 62.20 -46.05 -7.54
CA PHE A 195 61.96 -45.08 -6.46
C PHE A 195 61.91 -45.82 -5.11
N PRO A 196 62.67 -45.38 -4.09
CA PRO A 196 62.54 -45.93 -2.74
C PRO A 196 61.11 -45.77 -2.21
N THR A 197 60.48 -46.85 -1.72
CA THR A 197 59.07 -46.85 -1.29
C THR A 197 58.76 -45.77 -0.25
N ALA A 198 59.70 -45.51 0.66
CA ALA A 198 59.59 -44.46 1.67
C ALA A 198 59.61 -43.04 1.08
N HIS A 199 60.34 -42.81 -0.02
CA HIS A 199 60.33 -41.54 -0.75
C HIS A 199 59.00 -41.35 -1.47
N LEU A 200 58.53 -42.35 -2.21
CA LEU A 200 57.23 -42.29 -2.89
C LEU A 200 56.08 -42.01 -1.90
N GLN A 201 56.07 -42.68 -0.74
CA GLN A 201 55.11 -42.41 0.32
C GLN A 201 55.21 -40.97 0.88
N ARG A 202 56.42 -40.41 1.00
CA ARG A 202 56.67 -39.02 1.42
C ARG A 202 56.19 -38.01 0.38
N CYS A 203 56.42 -38.24 -0.91
CA CYS A 203 55.92 -37.40 -2.01
C CYS A 203 54.39 -37.43 -2.07
N LEU A 204 53.77 -38.61 -2.02
CA LEU A 204 52.30 -38.75 -2.00
C LEU A 204 51.67 -38.10 -0.77
N SER A 205 52.29 -38.25 0.41
CA SER A 205 51.86 -37.56 1.64
C SER A 205 52.05 -36.03 1.58
N THR A 206 52.91 -35.53 0.69
CA THR A 206 53.12 -34.09 0.46
C THR A 206 52.10 -33.55 -0.53
N LEU A 207 51.89 -34.24 -1.65
CA LEU A 207 50.80 -33.95 -2.60
C LEU A 207 49.44 -33.94 -1.90
N GLY A 208 49.15 -34.93 -1.06
CA GLY A 208 47.90 -34.99 -0.29
C GLY A 208 47.70 -33.78 0.62
N ARG A 209 48.76 -33.29 1.28
CA ARG A 209 48.71 -32.05 2.07
C ARG A 209 48.46 -30.83 1.19
N SER A 210 49.20 -30.67 0.09
CA SER A 210 49.07 -29.50 -0.79
C SER A 210 47.74 -29.46 -1.56
N VAL A 211 47.15 -30.62 -1.89
CA VAL A 211 45.77 -30.71 -2.42
C VAL A 211 44.76 -30.28 -1.37
N MET A 212 44.83 -30.80 -0.14
CA MET A 212 43.91 -30.40 0.94
C MET A 212 44.05 -28.91 1.29
N GLU A 213 45.24 -28.35 1.21
CA GLU A 213 45.51 -26.92 1.39
C GLU A 213 44.92 -26.07 0.23
N ARG A 214 44.99 -26.55 -1.01
CA ARG A 214 44.33 -25.96 -2.19
C ARG A 214 42.80 -25.99 -2.07
N GLU A 215 42.20 -27.10 -1.66
CA GLU A 215 40.75 -27.16 -1.45
C GLU A 215 40.32 -26.19 -0.34
N ARG A 216 41.08 -26.13 0.76
CA ARG A 216 40.83 -25.22 1.88
C ARG A 216 40.95 -23.75 1.46
N SER A 217 41.98 -23.35 0.72
CA SER A 217 42.16 -21.97 0.27
C SER A 217 41.10 -21.58 -0.77
N SER A 218 40.75 -22.50 -1.69
CA SER A 218 39.67 -22.29 -2.67
C SER A 218 38.32 -22.11 -1.96
N PHE A 219 37.98 -22.98 -1.00
CA PHE A 219 36.75 -22.89 -0.22
C PHE A 219 36.67 -21.58 0.58
N LEU A 220 37.77 -21.14 1.19
CA LEU A 220 37.84 -19.86 1.90
C LEU A 220 37.66 -18.67 0.95
N LEU A 221 38.29 -18.68 -0.23
CA LEU A 221 38.15 -17.62 -1.23
C LEU A 221 36.71 -17.49 -1.76
N TYR A 222 36.06 -18.60 -2.10
CA TYR A 222 34.65 -18.59 -2.51
C TYR A 222 33.74 -18.14 -1.37
N SER A 223 33.97 -18.64 -0.15
CA SER A 223 33.20 -18.27 1.04
C SER A 223 33.30 -16.76 1.33
N GLN A 224 34.51 -16.19 1.28
CA GLN A 224 34.75 -14.75 1.46
C GLN A 224 34.08 -13.91 0.35
N PHE A 225 34.09 -14.37 -0.90
CA PHE A 225 33.42 -13.71 -2.02
C PHE A 225 31.89 -13.68 -1.85
N TYR A 226 31.26 -14.81 -1.52
CA TYR A 226 29.83 -14.86 -1.24
C TYR A 226 29.45 -14.02 -0.01
N GLU A 227 30.28 -14.04 1.04
CA GLU A 227 30.09 -13.19 2.23
C GLU A 227 30.20 -11.69 1.90
N GLN A 228 31.10 -11.29 0.99
CA GLN A 228 31.21 -9.92 0.49
C GLN A 228 29.98 -9.49 -0.33
N ILE A 229 29.47 -10.34 -1.23
CA ILE A 229 28.22 -10.08 -1.96
C ILE A 229 27.05 -9.93 -0.99
N LEU A 230 26.88 -10.87 -0.04
CA LEU A 230 25.81 -10.83 0.95
C LEU A 230 25.87 -9.57 1.82
N ARG A 231 27.07 -9.13 2.21
CA ARG A 231 27.26 -7.83 2.91
C ARG A 231 26.88 -6.64 2.02
N GLN A 232 27.28 -6.63 0.75
CA GLN A 232 26.95 -5.54 -0.18
C GLN A 232 25.44 -5.42 -0.39
N GLU A 233 24.77 -6.52 -0.70
CA GLU A 233 23.32 -6.53 -0.96
C GLU A 233 22.53 -6.24 0.32
N SER A 234 22.98 -6.70 1.48
CA SER A 234 22.38 -6.31 2.77
C SER A 234 22.49 -4.81 3.04
N GLN A 235 23.64 -4.19 2.73
CA GLN A 235 23.81 -2.73 2.86
C GLN A 235 22.98 -1.95 1.84
N LEU A 236 22.82 -2.47 0.61
CA LEU A 236 21.99 -1.87 -0.41
C LEU A 236 20.50 -1.94 -0.02
N LEU A 237 20.04 -3.11 0.42
CA LEU A 237 18.68 -3.32 0.92
C LEU A 237 18.36 -2.40 2.11
N TYR A 238 19.26 -2.31 3.09
CA TYR A 238 19.09 -1.42 4.25
C TYR A 238 18.98 0.06 3.85
N ARG A 239 19.81 0.53 2.90
CA ARG A 239 19.68 1.90 2.35
C ARG A 239 18.35 2.10 1.64
N ARG A 240 17.90 1.13 0.83
CA ARG A 240 16.58 1.18 0.16
C ARG A 240 15.42 1.18 1.16
N GLU A 241 15.52 0.43 2.25
CA GLU A 241 14.52 0.41 3.32
C GLU A 241 14.48 1.75 4.07
N GLN A 242 15.64 2.39 4.29
CA GLN A 242 15.71 3.76 4.80
C GLN A 242 15.12 4.79 3.81
N ASP A 243 15.46 4.71 2.52
CA ASP A 243 14.91 5.57 1.46
C ASP A 243 13.36 5.48 1.44
N VAL A 244 12.82 4.26 1.51
CA VAL A 244 11.36 4.01 1.55
C VAL A 244 10.74 4.62 2.82
N LYS A 245 11.31 4.36 4.01
CA LYS A 245 10.80 4.95 5.27
C LYS A 245 10.87 6.48 5.27
N ASN A 246 11.90 7.06 4.66
CA ASN A 246 12.02 8.52 4.50
C ASN A 246 10.95 9.07 3.53
N LEU A 247 10.64 8.35 2.45
CA LEU A 247 9.57 8.71 1.51
C LEU A 247 8.18 8.55 2.13
N GLU A 248 7.93 7.49 2.89
CA GLU A 248 6.68 7.25 3.64
C GLU A 248 6.48 8.32 4.72
N ALA A 249 7.52 8.64 5.50
CA ALA A 249 7.49 9.73 6.46
C ALA A 249 7.24 11.10 5.79
N SER A 250 7.86 11.34 4.63
CA SER A 250 7.64 12.56 3.85
C SER A 250 6.19 12.65 3.35
N GLN A 251 5.64 11.58 2.77
CA GLN A 251 4.23 11.50 2.35
C GLN A 251 3.25 11.65 3.53
N SER A 252 3.64 11.21 4.72
CA SER A 252 2.84 11.35 5.95
C SER A 252 2.86 12.78 6.51
N GLN A 253 3.91 13.56 6.25
CA GLN A 253 4.10 14.91 6.79
C GLN A 253 3.73 16.02 5.80
N THR A 254 3.91 15.81 4.49
CA THR A 254 3.37 16.72 3.48
C THR A 254 1.95 16.31 3.12
N ILE A 255 0.97 17.14 3.46
CA ILE A 255 -0.29 17.19 2.69
C ILE A 255 0.14 17.35 1.23
N ASN A 256 -0.15 16.34 0.40
CA ASN A 256 0.47 16.21 -0.91
C ASN A 256 0.20 17.49 -1.72
N PRO A 257 1.22 18.32 -2.05
CA PRO A 257 0.99 19.62 -2.68
C PRO A 257 0.39 19.47 -4.07
N TYR A 258 0.63 18.34 -4.74
CA TYR A 258 -0.04 18.00 -6.00
C TYR A 258 -1.53 17.67 -5.80
N SER A 259 -1.96 17.21 -4.63
CA SER A 259 -3.38 17.03 -4.30
C SER A 259 -4.10 18.36 -4.10
N GLU A 260 -3.49 19.29 -3.33
CA GLU A 260 -4.03 20.64 -3.14
C GLU A 260 -4.06 21.43 -4.46
N VAL A 261 -2.95 21.44 -5.21
CA VAL A 261 -2.87 22.06 -6.54
C VAL A 261 -3.85 21.39 -7.50
N SER A 262 -4.01 20.07 -7.49
CA SER A 262 -5.00 19.38 -8.32
C SER A 262 -6.45 19.73 -7.91
N GLY A 263 -6.72 19.93 -6.62
CA GLY A 263 -7.99 20.44 -6.11
C GLY A 263 -8.27 21.87 -6.57
N LEU A 264 -7.27 22.76 -6.48
CA LEU A 264 -7.37 24.14 -6.90
C LEU A 264 -7.48 24.26 -8.43
N CYS A 265 -6.76 23.46 -9.19
CA CYS A 265 -6.92 23.35 -10.65
C CYS A 265 -8.30 22.80 -11.04
N ARG A 266 -8.85 21.80 -10.34
CA ARG A 266 -10.25 21.36 -10.54
C ARG A 266 -11.23 22.49 -10.25
N GLY A 267 -11.05 23.22 -9.14
CA GLY A 267 -11.87 24.39 -8.80
C GLY A 267 -11.82 25.48 -9.87
N MET A 268 -10.62 25.86 -10.32
CA MET A 268 -10.43 26.83 -11.41
C MET A 268 -11.00 26.34 -12.74
N MET A 269 -10.92 25.05 -13.08
CA MET A 269 -11.54 24.51 -14.29
C MET A 269 -13.07 24.54 -14.20
N LEU A 270 -13.67 24.22 -13.05
CA LEU A 270 -15.11 24.33 -12.83
C LEU A 270 -15.58 25.78 -12.89
N GLN A 271 -14.88 26.71 -12.24
CA GLN A 271 -15.16 28.16 -12.34
C GLN A 271 -15.01 28.67 -13.78
N THR A 272 -13.94 28.30 -14.48
CA THR A 272 -13.73 28.67 -15.89
C THR A 272 -14.84 28.10 -16.79
N THR A 273 -15.34 26.91 -16.49
CA THR A 273 -16.45 26.29 -17.23
C THR A 273 -17.77 27.00 -16.94
N ALA A 274 -18.07 27.32 -15.68
CA ALA A 274 -19.25 28.08 -15.29
C ALA A 274 -19.24 29.52 -15.84
N LEU A 275 -18.07 30.17 -15.89
CA LEU A 275 -17.90 31.48 -16.53
C LEU A 275 -18.09 31.38 -18.04
N ARG A 276 -17.55 30.34 -18.70
CA ARG A 276 -17.80 30.09 -20.14
C ARG A 276 -19.27 29.86 -20.44
N THR A 277 -19.97 29.03 -19.66
CA THR A 277 -21.41 28.80 -19.87
C THR A 277 -22.24 30.06 -19.62
N ARG A 278 -21.89 30.87 -18.61
CA ARG A 278 -22.55 32.17 -18.39
C ARG A 278 -22.26 33.19 -19.50
N VAL A 279 -21.04 33.22 -20.05
CA VAL A 279 -20.70 34.04 -21.24
C VAL A 279 -21.52 33.59 -22.45
N THR A 280 -21.55 32.29 -22.78
CA THR A 280 -22.38 31.81 -23.91
C THR A 280 -23.87 32.09 -23.71
N GLN A 281 -24.38 32.02 -22.47
CA GLN A 281 -25.75 32.40 -22.16
C GLN A 281 -25.98 33.90 -22.37
N LEU A 282 -25.07 34.77 -21.92
CA LEU A 282 -25.16 36.23 -22.13
C LEU A 282 -25.07 36.59 -23.62
N GLU A 283 -24.24 35.89 -24.41
CA GLU A 283 -24.20 36.05 -25.86
C GLU A 283 -25.49 35.58 -26.56
N GLU A 284 -26.15 34.53 -26.06
CA GLU A 284 -27.46 34.09 -26.56
C GLU A 284 -28.57 35.07 -26.16
N GLU A 285 -28.54 35.60 -24.92
CA GLU A 285 -29.43 36.67 -24.44
C GLU A 285 -29.27 37.94 -25.29
N GLN A 286 -28.03 38.38 -25.56
CA GLN A 286 -27.72 39.51 -26.44
C GLN A 286 -28.24 39.26 -27.87
N ARG A 287 -27.91 38.12 -28.49
CA ARG A 287 -28.39 37.75 -29.84
C ARG A 287 -29.92 37.71 -29.89
N GLY A 288 -30.58 37.27 -28.82
CA GLY A 288 -32.03 37.30 -28.67
C GLY A 288 -32.60 38.72 -28.60
N LEU A 289 -31.96 39.64 -27.86
CA LEU A 289 -32.35 41.05 -27.77
C LEU A 289 -32.14 41.78 -29.11
N GLU A 290 -31.02 41.56 -29.80
CA GLU A 290 -30.75 42.09 -31.14
C GLU A 290 -31.78 41.61 -32.17
N GLN A 291 -32.17 40.33 -32.11
CA GLN A 291 -33.26 39.78 -32.93
C GLN A 291 -34.60 40.42 -32.59
N GLN A 292 -34.93 40.63 -31.30
CA GLN A 292 -36.15 41.35 -30.92
C GLN A 292 -36.16 42.81 -31.36
N ILE A 293 -35.02 43.51 -31.25
CA ILE A 293 -34.88 44.92 -31.66
C ILE A 293 -35.02 45.04 -33.18
N SER A 294 -34.32 44.20 -33.95
CA SER A 294 -34.46 44.17 -35.41
C SER A 294 -35.86 43.76 -35.86
N LEU A 295 -36.54 42.84 -35.17
CA LEU A 295 -37.96 42.54 -35.39
C LEU A 295 -38.86 43.74 -35.10
N LYS A 296 -38.66 44.46 -33.99
CA LYS A 296 -39.44 45.67 -33.64
C LYS A 296 -39.24 46.78 -34.69
N TYR A 297 -38.02 47.03 -35.14
CA TYR A 297 -37.76 47.96 -36.25
C TYR A 297 -38.41 47.49 -37.55
N ARG A 298 -38.27 46.21 -37.90
CA ARG A 298 -38.87 45.64 -39.11
C ARG A 298 -40.39 45.76 -39.07
N GLN A 299 -41.05 45.44 -37.96
CA GLN A 299 -42.50 45.62 -37.79
C GLN A 299 -42.94 47.09 -37.91
N ARG A 300 -42.20 48.03 -37.29
CA ARG A 300 -42.49 49.48 -37.36
C ARG A 300 -42.40 50.03 -38.79
N TYR A 301 -41.46 49.53 -39.59
CA TYR A 301 -41.23 50.03 -40.95
C TYR A 301 -41.84 49.18 -42.07
N ASP A 302 -42.19 47.91 -41.84
CA ASP A 302 -42.76 47.01 -42.88
C ASP A 302 -44.12 47.49 -43.39
N SER A 303 -44.95 48.12 -42.55
CA SER A 303 -46.18 48.80 -42.99
C SER A 303 -45.87 49.98 -43.93
N LEU A 304 -44.98 50.89 -43.51
CA LEU A 304 -44.56 52.07 -44.27
C LEU A 304 -43.85 51.69 -45.58
N VAL A 305 -42.98 50.68 -45.55
CA VAL A 305 -42.23 50.19 -46.71
C VAL A 305 -43.17 49.47 -47.69
N ARG A 306 -44.13 48.67 -47.23
CA ARG A 306 -45.19 48.12 -48.10
C ARG A 306 -46.07 49.20 -48.69
N GLN A 307 -46.43 50.22 -47.92
CA GLN A 307 -47.19 51.37 -48.42
C GLN A 307 -46.39 52.10 -49.51
N LEU A 308 -45.13 52.44 -49.26
CA LEU A 308 -44.23 53.07 -50.22
C LEU A 308 -44.06 52.24 -51.50
N PHE A 309 -43.81 50.93 -51.38
CA PHE A 309 -43.75 50.07 -52.56
C PHE A 309 -45.10 50.01 -53.29
N SER A 310 -46.23 49.96 -52.57
CA SER A 310 -47.57 49.94 -53.20
C SER A 310 -47.88 51.26 -53.93
N THR A 311 -47.52 52.42 -53.38
CA THR A 311 -47.73 53.71 -54.04
C THR A 311 -46.76 53.89 -55.21
N CYS A 312 -45.49 53.50 -55.09
CA CYS A 312 -44.55 53.48 -56.21
C CYS A 312 -45.02 52.55 -57.35
N ILE A 313 -45.54 51.37 -57.04
CA ILE A 313 -46.11 50.44 -58.04
C ILE A 313 -47.36 51.04 -58.70
N GLN A 314 -48.27 51.66 -57.93
CA GLN A 314 -49.45 52.34 -58.47
C GLN A 314 -49.07 53.54 -59.35
N LEU A 315 -48.10 54.36 -58.92
CA LEU A 315 -47.67 55.54 -59.66
C LEU A 315 -46.95 55.13 -60.96
N LYS A 316 -46.13 54.07 -60.92
CA LYS A 316 -45.58 53.45 -62.12
C LYS A 316 -46.67 52.88 -63.03
N ALA A 317 -47.64 52.14 -62.51
CA ALA A 317 -48.74 51.59 -63.32
C ALA A 317 -49.54 52.69 -64.03
N ARG A 318 -49.80 53.83 -63.36
CA ARG A 318 -50.46 54.99 -63.97
C ARG A 318 -49.58 55.67 -65.03
N LEU A 319 -48.28 55.80 -64.80
CA LEU A 319 -47.33 56.30 -65.81
C LEU A 319 -47.27 55.38 -67.03
N ASP A 320 -47.15 54.07 -66.82
CA ASP A 320 -47.14 53.06 -67.89
C ASP A 320 -48.46 53.09 -68.68
N GLU A 321 -49.62 53.26 -68.01
CA GLU A 321 -50.91 53.51 -68.69
C GLU A 321 -50.92 54.81 -69.51
N TYR A 322 -50.40 55.92 -68.98
CA TYR A 322 -50.34 57.19 -69.72
C TYR A 322 -49.41 57.08 -70.93
N HIS A 323 -48.27 56.38 -70.82
CA HIS A 323 -47.40 56.11 -71.96
C HIS A 323 -48.10 55.27 -73.03
N VAL A 324 -48.80 54.20 -72.65
CA VAL A 324 -49.55 53.35 -73.60
C VAL A 324 -50.69 54.13 -74.27
N ARG A 325 -51.44 54.94 -73.54
CA ARG A 325 -52.50 55.80 -74.12
C ARG A 325 -51.93 56.84 -75.07
N MET A 326 -50.86 57.53 -74.68
CA MET A 326 -50.20 58.53 -75.52
C MET A 326 -49.64 57.92 -76.81
N ASP A 327 -49.04 56.72 -76.75
CA ASP A 327 -48.57 56.00 -77.94
C ASP A 327 -49.74 55.57 -78.84
N GLN A 328 -50.85 55.12 -78.27
CA GLN A 328 -52.10 54.84 -79.00
C GLN A 328 -52.69 56.09 -79.65
N ASP A 329 -52.75 57.22 -78.96
CA ASP A 329 -53.27 58.49 -79.48
C ASP A 329 -52.39 59.03 -80.62
N VAL A 330 -51.06 58.98 -80.45
CA VAL A 330 -50.08 59.41 -81.47
C VAL A 330 -50.12 58.48 -82.69
N THR A 331 -50.13 57.16 -82.52
CA THR A 331 -50.22 56.22 -83.65
C THR A 331 -51.55 56.32 -84.38
N GLN A 332 -52.67 56.51 -83.66
CA GLN A 332 -53.98 56.78 -84.27
C GLN A 332 -53.99 58.11 -85.04
N LEU A 333 -53.46 59.21 -84.46
CA LEU A 333 -53.36 60.51 -85.13
C LEU A 333 -52.50 60.41 -86.40
N VAL A 334 -51.33 59.76 -86.33
CA VAL A 334 -50.47 59.51 -87.49
C VAL A 334 -51.18 58.64 -88.54
N SER A 335 -51.96 57.63 -88.15
CA SER A 335 -52.77 56.83 -89.09
C SER A 335 -53.88 57.64 -89.76
N LYS A 336 -54.48 58.60 -89.03
CA LYS A 336 -55.56 59.45 -89.51
C LYS A 336 -55.04 60.50 -90.49
N VAL A 337 -54.00 61.24 -90.10
CA VAL A 337 -53.32 62.22 -90.98
C VAL A 337 -52.74 61.55 -92.23
N ARG A 338 -52.24 60.31 -92.13
CA ARG A 338 -51.80 59.53 -93.31
C ARG A 338 -52.96 59.20 -94.25
N ARG A 339 -54.09 58.72 -93.73
CA ARG A 339 -55.30 58.44 -94.53
C ARG A 339 -55.84 59.70 -95.19
N GLU A 340 -56.05 60.77 -94.42
CA GLU A 340 -56.53 62.07 -94.91
C GLU A 340 -55.57 62.67 -95.95
N GLY A 341 -54.26 62.50 -95.76
CA GLY A 341 -53.24 62.90 -96.74
C GLY A 341 -53.36 62.14 -98.06
N VAL A 342 -53.48 60.81 -98.03
CA VAL A 342 -53.67 59.99 -99.25
C VAL A 342 -55.01 60.30 -99.92
N ASP A 343 -56.10 60.42 -99.15
CA ASP A 343 -57.41 60.83 -99.67
C ASP A 343 -57.36 62.19 -100.37
N ASN A 344 -56.62 63.15 -99.81
CA ASN A 344 -56.49 64.48 -100.39
C ASN A 344 -55.58 64.48 -101.64
N ILE A 345 -54.52 63.67 -101.67
CA ILE A 345 -53.72 63.44 -102.89
C ILE A 345 -54.57 62.78 -103.99
N ILE A 346 -55.42 61.81 -103.64
CA ILE A 346 -56.36 61.15 -104.55
C ILE A 346 -57.41 62.16 -105.08
N LYS A 347 -57.95 63.04 -104.23
CA LYS A 347 -58.87 64.12 -104.64
C LYS A 347 -58.19 65.11 -105.58
N LEU A 348 -56.96 65.56 -105.27
CA LEU A 348 -56.21 66.50 -106.11
C LEU A 348 -55.83 65.90 -107.47
N LYS A 349 -55.40 64.63 -107.51
CA LYS A 349 -55.07 63.93 -108.77
C LYS A 349 -56.23 63.92 -109.78
N LYS A 350 -57.48 63.84 -109.33
CA LYS A 350 -58.68 63.84 -110.19
C LYS A 350 -58.80 65.08 -111.09
N PHE A 351 -58.14 66.19 -110.73
CA PHE A 351 -58.19 67.44 -111.48
C PHE A 351 -56.95 67.69 -112.37
N GLY A 352 -55.98 66.76 -112.46
CA GLY A 352 -54.72 67.05 -113.17
C GLY A 352 -53.79 65.89 -113.54
N SER A 353 -54.18 64.62 -113.44
CA SER A 353 -53.31 63.52 -113.89
C SER A 353 -54.05 62.28 -114.42
N THR A 354 -53.48 61.67 -115.46
CA THR A 354 -53.95 60.42 -116.07
C THR A 354 -53.33 59.16 -115.45
N LYS A 355 -52.39 59.27 -114.49
CA LYS A 355 -51.77 58.12 -113.82
C LYS A 355 -52.61 57.66 -112.62
N GLY A 356 -52.99 56.39 -112.64
CA GLY A 356 -53.88 55.75 -111.67
C GLY A 356 -53.49 55.88 -110.19
N ASN A 357 -54.45 55.56 -109.32
CA ASN A 357 -54.31 55.69 -107.87
C ASN A 357 -53.89 54.41 -107.15
N GLU A 358 -53.84 53.26 -107.84
CA GLU A 358 -53.59 51.94 -107.24
C GLU A 358 -52.34 51.91 -106.36
N ALA A 359 -51.20 52.42 -106.83
CA ALA A 359 -49.95 52.42 -106.05
C ALA A 359 -50.00 53.26 -104.75
N LEU A 360 -50.95 54.20 -104.61
CA LEU A 360 -51.21 54.91 -103.35
C LEU A 360 -52.17 54.13 -102.43
N LEU A 361 -53.09 53.34 -103.01
CA LEU A 361 -54.02 52.49 -102.29
C LEU A 361 -53.36 51.20 -101.78
N THR A 362 -52.45 50.60 -102.56
CA THR A 362 -51.65 49.43 -102.10
C THR A 362 -50.74 49.82 -100.95
N THR A 363 -49.97 50.91 -101.09
CA THR A 363 -49.12 51.42 -100.01
C THR A 363 -49.91 51.96 -98.80
N GLN A 364 -51.20 52.27 -98.96
CA GLN A 364 -52.11 52.51 -97.83
C GLN A 364 -52.53 51.19 -97.14
N SER A 365 -52.89 50.15 -97.90
CA SER A 365 -53.22 48.81 -97.38
C SER A 365 -52.05 48.18 -96.61
N GLU A 366 -50.86 48.15 -97.21
CA GLU A 366 -49.62 47.67 -96.58
C GLU A 366 -49.34 48.37 -95.25
N LYS A 367 -49.68 49.66 -95.12
CA LYS A 367 -49.50 50.45 -93.88
C LYS A 367 -50.63 50.28 -92.87
N GLN A 368 -51.73 49.64 -93.23
CA GLN A 368 -52.76 49.17 -92.31
C GLN A 368 -52.41 47.76 -91.81
N GLU A 369 -52.04 46.83 -92.69
CA GLU A 369 -51.56 45.48 -92.33
C GLU A 369 -50.36 45.53 -91.36
N LEU A 370 -49.39 46.41 -91.62
CA LEU A 370 -48.26 46.67 -90.70
C LEU A 370 -48.68 47.30 -89.36
N HIS A 371 -49.82 47.98 -89.28
CA HIS A 371 -50.35 48.51 -88.02
C HIS A 371 -51.02 47.39 -87.22
N ASP A 372 -51.84 46.56 -87.87
CA ASP A 372 -52.52 45.43 -87.23
C ASP A 372 -51.51 44.40 -86.67
N LEU A 373 -50.47 44.07 -87.44
CA LEU A 373 -49.34 43.24 -86.99
C LEU A 373 -48.57 43.88 -85.81
N SER A 374 -48.43 45.21 -85.79
CA SER A 374 -47.81 45.92 -84.66
C SER A 374 -48.68 45.84 -83.40
N MET A 375 -50.01 45.90 -83.55
CA MET A 375 -50.95 45.74 -82.45
C MET A 375 -50.92 44.31 -81.90
N GLU A 376 -50.92 43.28 -82.74
CA GLU A 376 -50.79 41.88 -82.31
C GLU A 376 -49.47 41.64 -81.55
N ASN A 377 -48.34 42.14 -82.08
CA ASN A 377 -47.03 42.02 -81.43
C ASN A 377 -47.00 42.70 -80.04
N SER A 378 -47.70 43.81 -79.87
CA SER A 378 -47.87 44.47 -78.55
C SER A 378 -48.63 43.58 -77.56
N LEU A 379 -49.70 42.90 -78.01
CA LEU A 379 -50.51 41.98 -77.18
C LEU A 379 -49.71 40.74 -76.80
N LEU A 380 -48.97 40.14 -77.74
CA LEU A 380 -48.09 39.00 -77.49
C LEU A 380 -46.98 39.37 -76.49
N THR A 381 -46.39 40.55 -76.61
CA THR A 381 -45.40 41.08 -75.65
C THR A 381 -46.02 41.23 -74.25
N GLY A 382 -47.26 41.71 -74.16
CA GLY A 382 -48.04 41.79 -72.92
C GLY A 382 -48.44 40.44 -72.30
N LEU A 383 -48.54 39.37 -73.09
CA LEU A 383 -48.74 38.00 -72.60
C LEU A 383 -47.42 37.38 -72.12
N LEU A 384 -46.32 37.61 -72.85
CA LEU A 384 -44.98 37.14 -72.46
C LEU A 384 -44.50 37.74 -71.14
N SER A 385 -44.80 39.02 -70.86
CA SER A 385 -44.47 39.65 -69.56
C SER A 385 -45.26 39.02 -68.40
N LYS A 386 -46.56 38.76 -68.58
CA LYS A 386 -47.42 38.04 -67.61
C LYS A 386 -46.91 36.62 -67.35
N LEU A 387 -46.52 35.87 -68.41
CA LEU A 387 -45.93 34.54 -68.27
C LEU A 387 -44.61 34.57 -67.48
N LYS A 388 -43.72 35.52 -67.78
CA LYS A 388 -42.47 35.73 -67.01
C LYS A 388 -42.77 36.02 -65.54
N ALA A 389 -43.73 36.88 -65.22
CA ALA A 389 -44.11 37.18 -63.82
C ALA A 389 -44.64 35.94 -63.08
N LEU A 390 -45.51 35.14 -63.71
CA LEU A 390 -46.03 33.88 -63.16
C LEU A 390 -44.95 32.78 -63.00
N GLY A 391 -43.88 32.85 -63.79
CA GLY A 391 -42.67 32.03 -63.60
C GLY A 391 -41.94 32.40 -62.31
N HIS A 392 -41.57 33.68 -62.16
CA HIS A 392 -40.89 34.18 -60.96
C HIS A 392 -41.71 33.95 -59.68
N TRP A 393 -43.02 34.17 -59.71
CA TRP A 393 -43.88 33.91 -58.55
C TRP A 393 -43.87 32.44 -58.11
N ARG A 394 -43.95 31.49 -59.06
CA ARG A 394 -43.82 30.05 -58.76
C ARG A 394 -42.45 29.69 -58.20
N GLN A 395 -41.37 30.29 -58.72
CA GLN A 395 -40.01 30.08 -58.22
C GLN A 395 -39.87 30.55 -56.76
N VAL A 396 -40.31 31.79 -56.45
CA VAL A 396 -40.24 32.36 -55.09
C VAL A 396 -41.12 31.57 -54.10
N VAL A 397 -42.32 31.14 -54.51
CA VAL A 397 -43.18 30.28 -53.68
C VAL A 397 -42.53 28.90 -53.45
N GLY A 398 -41.84 28.34 -54.45
CA GLY A 398 -41.06 27.11 -54.31
C GLY A 398 -39.90 27.25 -53.31
N GLN A 399 -39.07 28.28 -53.48
CA GLN A 399 -37.98 28.62 -52.56
C GLN A 399 -38.48 28.84 -51.13
N GLY A 400 -39.58 29.57 -50.94
CA GLY A 400 -40.20 29.78 -49.63
C GLY A 400 -40.70 28.51 -48.96
N LYS A 401 -41.20 27.52 -49.73
CA LYS A 401 -41.58 26.19 -49.21
C LYS A 401 -40.34 25.38 -48.79
N LEU A 402 -39.26 25.42 -49.57
CA LEU A 402 -38.01 24.72 -49.26
C LEU A 402 -37.33 25.32 -48.02
N HIS A 403 -37.24 26.65 -47.93
CA HIS A 403 -36.60 27.34 -46.79
C HIS A 403 -37.29 27.03 -45.46
N ARG A 404 -38.64 26.99 -45.42
CA ARG A 404 -39.39 26.56 -44.22
C ARG A 404 -39.12 25.11 -43.82
N ARG A 405 -38.99 24.20 -44.80
CA ARG A 405 -38.64 22.79 -44.54
C ARG A 405 -37.24 22.64 -43.97
N LEU A 406 -36.26 23.35 -44.55
CA LEU A 406 -34.88 23.39 -44.05
C LEU A 406 -34.81 23.87 -42.60
N LEU A 407 -35.41 25.02 -42.31
CA LEU A 407 -35.38 25.64 -40.98
C LEU A 407 -36.07 24.76 -39.91
N HIS A 408 -37.18 24.10 -40.27
CA HIS A 408 -37.83 23.13 -39.38
C HIS A 408 -37.00 21.83 -39.19
N SER A 409 -36.25 21.39 -40.21
CA SER A 409 -35.34 20.25 -40.08
C SER A 409 -34.17 20.58 -39.13
N GLN A 410 -33.55 21.75 -39.30
CA GLN A 410 -32.49 22.26 -38.42
C GLN A 410 -32.97 22.39 -36.98
N GLN A 411 -34.19 22.88 -36.76
CA GLN A 411 -34.75 22.99 -35.41
C GLN A 411 -34.96 21.62 -34.73
N ARG A 412 -35.35 20.58 -35.49
CA ARG A 412 -35.41 19.20 -34.97
C ARG A 412 -34.03 18.65 -34.64
N GLU A 413 -33.07 18.83 -35.55
CA GLU A 413 -31.68 18.40 -35.36
C GLU A 413 -31.08 19.00 -34.08
N MET A 414 -31.26 20.30 -33.84
CA MET A 414 -30.84 20.97 -32.60
C MET A 414 -31.55 20.42 -31.35
N SER A 415 -32.80 19.95 -31.44
CA SER A 415 -33.46 19.26 -30.31
C SER A 415 -32.83 17.91 -30.04
N CYS A 416 -32.65 17.08 -31.07
CA CYS A 416 -32.04 15.76 -30.95
C CYS A 416 -30.58 15.84 -30.45
N GLN A 417 -29.80 16.84 -30.87
CA GLN A 417 -28.47 17.10 -30.32
C GLN A 417 -28.53 17.46 -28.82
N ARG A 418 -29.47 18.31 -28.39
CA ARG A 418 -29.72 18.65 -26.97
C ARG A 418 -30.24 17.47 -26.15
N GLU A 419 -30.92 16.52 -26.77
CA GLU A 419 -31.39 15.27 -26.13
C GLU A 419 -30.23 14.27 -25.98
N ALA A 420 -29.44 14.06 -27.03
CA ALA A 420 -28.25 13.22 -27.00
C ALA A 420 -27.20 13.70 -25.97
N LEU A 421 -26.98 15.02 -25.86
CA LEU A 421 -26.09 15.59 -24.85
C LEU A 421 -26.61 15.38 -23.42
N ARG A 422 -27.93 15.49 -23.19
CA ARG A 422 -28.54 15.20 -21.89
C ARG A 422 -28.43 13.72 -21.52
N MET A 423 -28.75 12.81 -22.44
CA MET A 423 -28.58 11.37 -22.23
C MET A 423 -27.12 11.01 -21.94
N LYS A 424 -26.17 11.66 -22.64
CA LYS A 424 -24.75 11.50 -22.37
C LYS A 424 -24.38 11.95 -20.95
N MET A 425 -24.81 13.14 -20.51
CA MET A 425 -24.55 13.62 -19.14
C MET A 425 -25.09 12.64 -18.09
N MET A 426 -26.35 12.19 -18.22
CA MET A 426 -26.92 11.19 -17.30
C MET A 426 -26.06 9.93 -17.24
N SER A 427 -25.60 9.40 -18.38
CA SER A 427 -24.72 8.21 -18.40
C SER A 427 -23.33 8.45 -17.82
N GLU A 428 -22.79 9.67 -17.92
CA GLU A 428 -21.51 10.05 -17.27
C GLU A 428 -21.69 10.18 -15.75
N GLU A 429 -22.84 10.67 -15.27
CA GLU A 429 -23.22 10.72 -13.86
C GLU A 429 -23.45 9.30 -13.26
N GLU A 430 -24.17 8.43 -13.96
CA GLU A 430 -24.33 7.00 -13.59
C GLU A 430 -22.98 6.28 -13.46
N VAL A 431 -22.07 6.51 -14.42
CA VAL A 431 -20.71 5.96 -14.40
C VAL A 431 -19.86 6.52 -13.25
N ILE A 432 -20.16 7.73 -12.73
CA ILE A 432 -19.51 8.27 -11.53
C ILE A 432 -20.06 7.60 -10.27
N VAL A 433 -21.38 7.40 -10.16
CA VAL A 433 -22.01 6.71 -9.01
C VAL A 433 -21.50 5.27 -8.90
N LEU A 434 -21.52 4.50 -10.01
CA LEU A 434 -21.05 3.12 -10.04
C LEU A 434 -19.56 2.98 -9.65
N LYS A 435 -18.72 3.99 -9.95
CA LYS A 435 -17.32 4.02 -9.49
C LYS A 435 -17.22 4.26 -7.98
N GLN A 436 -18.04 5.15 -7.42
CA GLN A 436 -18.07 5.40 -5.98
C GLN A 436 -18.54 4.16 -5.19
N GLU A 437 -19.55 3.44 -5.69
CA GLU A 437 -19.99 2.15 -5.13
C GLU A 437 -18.90 1.07 -5.21
N LEU A 438 -18.18 1.00 -6.34
CA LEU A 438 -17.06 0.09 -6.53
C LEU A 438 -15.89 0.40 -5.58
N GLU A 439 -15.56 1.67 -5.35
CA GLU A 439 -14.57 2.05 -4.34
C GLU A 439 -15.00 1.72 -2.91
N VAL A 440 -16.29 1.93 -2.57
CA VAL A 440 -16.83 1.62 -1.24
C VAL A 440 -16.81 0.11 -0.98
N THR A 441 -17.20 -0.71 -1.96
CA THR A 441 -17.15 -2.17 -1.86
C THR A 441 -15.72 -2.71 -1.80
N GLN A 442 -14.76 -2.12 -2.53
CA GLN A 442 -13.33 -2.42 -2.38
C GLN A 442 -12.80 -2.05 -0.99
N ARG A 443 -13.18 -0.89 -0.44
CA ARG A 443 -12.82 -0.46 0.93
C ARG A 443 -13.39 -1.42 1.99
N ALA A 444 -14.64 -1.87 1.83
CA ALA A 444 -15.21 -2.90 2.70
C ALA A 444 -14.47 -4.26 2.56
N MET A 445 -14.16 -4.69 1.33
CA MET A 445 -13.44 -5.95 1.08
C MET A 445 -12.06 -5.97 1.73
N THR A 446 -11.29 -4.88 1.61
CA THR A 446 -9.97 -4.77 2.26
C THR A 446 -10.05 -4.76 3.78
N GLN A 447 -11.06 -4.11 4.37
CA GLN A 447 -11.33 -4.18 5.81
C GLN A 447 -11.68 -5.62 6.25
N CYS A 448 -12.56 -6.32 5.53
CA CYS A 448 -12.84 -7.74 5.81
C CYS A 448 -11.58 -8.61 5.68
N GLN A 449 -10.71 -8.32 4.72
CA GLN A 449 -9.45 -9.05 4.54
C GLN A 449 -8.45 -8.79 5.68
N THR A 450 -8.36 -7.57 6.25
CA THR A 450 -7.51 -7.30 7.41
C THR A 450 -8.03 -7.99 8.67
N GLU A 451 -9.34 -7.98 8.93
CA GLU A 451 -9.94 -8.68 10.06
C GLU A 451 -9.91 -10.22 9.91
N TYR A 452 -10.04 -10.77 8.71
CA TYR A 452 -9.75 -12.18 8.43
C TYR A 452 -8.29 -12.54 8.77
N ASN A 453 -7.33 -11.70 8.34
CA ASN A 453 -5.92 -11.94 8.66
C ASN A 453 -5.61 -11.78 10.16
N ARG A 454 -6.30 -10.88 10.87
CA ARG A 454 -6.21 -10.69 12.32
C ARG A 454 -6.75 -11.90 13.09
N THR A 455 -7.96 -12.35 12.76
CA THR A 455 -8.59 -13.53 13.38
C THR A 455 -7.80 -14.80 13.08
N LYS A 456 -7.30 -14.98 11.85
CA LYS A 456 -6.37 -16.07 11.50
C LYS A 456 -5.10 -16.08 12.35
N ARG A 457 -4.48 -14.92 12.59
CA ARG A 457 -3.30 -14.78 13.46
C ARG A 457 -3.61 -15.12 14.93
N LEU A 458 -4.78 -14.73 15.43
CA LEU A 458 -5.23 -15.09 16.79
C LEU A 458 -5.46 -16.60 16.92
N LEU A 459 -6.13 -17.21 15.94
CA LEU A 459 -6.38 -18.66 15.90
C LEU A 459 -5.07 -19.46 15.84
N THR A 460 -4.07 -19.01 15.07
CA THR A 460 -2.74 -19.67 15.06
C THR A 460 -2.03 -19.58 16.40
N LYS A 461 -2.15 -18.47 17.14
CA LYS A 461 -1.56 -18.33 18.49
C LYS A 461 -2.25 -19.26 19.49
N GLN A 462 -3.58 -19.27 19.53
CA GLN A 462 -4.32 -20.20 20.39
C GLN A 462 -3.99 -21.66 20.04
N SER A 463 -3.74 -21.98 18.76
CA SER A 463 -3.33 -23.32 18.35
C SER A 463 -1.90 -23.68 18.78
N THR A 464 -0.96 -22.73 18.87
CA THR A 464 0.38 -23.00 19.41
C THR A 464 0.35 -23.09 20.93
N GLU A 465 -0.35 -22.18 21.61
CA GLU A 465 -0.56 -22.19 23.06
C GLU A 465 -1.21 -23.51 23.52
N LEU A 466 -2.24 -24.00 22.80
CA LEU A 466 -2.84 -25.32 23.06
C LEU A 466 -1.92 -26.50 22.76
N HIS A 467 -0.95 -26.36 21.84
CA HIS A 467 0.04 -27.40 21.57
C HIS A 467 1.13 -27.43 22.66
N GLU A 468 1.60 -26.27 23.10
CA GLU A 468 2.54 -26.10 24.22
C GLU A 468 1.95 -26.63 25.54
N VAL A 469 0.69 -26.31 25.85
CA VAL A 469 -0.01 -26.86 27.03
C VAL A 469 -0.17 -28.38 26.95
N ARG A 470 -0.44 -28.94 25.76
CA ARG A 470 -0.48 -30.40 25.55
C ARG A 470 0.90 -31.04 25.70
N HIS A 471 1.96 -30.39 25.23
CA HIS A 471 3.33 -30.88 25.39
C HIS A 471 3.76 -30.86 26.85
N HIS A 472 3.56 -29.74 27.56
CA HIS A 472 3.89 -29.61 28.98
C HIS A 472 3.10 -30.61 29.85
N SER A 473 1.80 -30.77 29.62
CA SER A 473 1.01 -31.76 30.38
C SER A 473 1.43 -33.21 30.08
N ALA A 474 1.81 -33.55 28.84
CA ALA A 474 2.40 -34.85 28.53
C ALA A 474 3.76 -35.06 29.24
N GLN A 475 4.62 -34.04 29.27
CA GLN A 475 5.93 -34.06 29.94
C GLN A 475 5.81 -34.12 31.48
N GLU A 476 4.80 -33.48 32.06
CA GLU A 476 4.45 -33.63 33.48
C GLU A 476 3.96 -35.05 33.81
N VAL A 477 3.17 -35.68 32.94
CA VAL A 477 2.73 -37.07 33.14
C VAL A 477 3.92 -38.03 33.03
N GLN A 478 4.84 -37.81 32.09
CA GLN A 478 6.07 -38.59 31.96
C GLN A 478 6.97 -38.46 33.19
N SER A 479 7.28 -37.23 33.65
CA SER A 479 8.16 -37.05 34.82
C SER A 479 7.54 -37.57 36.14
N ARG A 480 6.20 -37.55 36.28
CA ARG A 480 5.52 -38.24 37.38
C ARG A 480 5.66 -39.76 37.28
N GLN A 481 5.47 -40.35 36.10
CA GLN A 481 5.67 -41.79 35.87
C GLN A 481 7.11 -42.24 36.13
N GLU A 482 8.10 -41.42 35.77
CA GLU A 482 9.51 -41.66 36.10
C GLU A 482 9.73 -41.66 37.63
N LEU A 483 9.24 -40.64 38.34
CA LEU A 483 9.31 -40.57 39.81
C LEU A 483 8.62 -41.74 40.49
N ASP A 484 7.41 -42.10 40.06
CA ASP A 484 6.68 -43.27 40.56
C ASP A 484 7.47 -44.57 40.33
N SER A 485 8.17 -44.70 39.19
CA SER A 485 9.04 -45.85 38.92
C SER A 485 10.26 -45.92 39.84
N TYR A 486 10.89 -44.79 40.17
CA TYR A 486 11.98 -44.73 41.16
C TYR A 486 11.48 -45.02 42.58
N HIS A 487 10.29 -44.55 42.93
CA HIS A 487 9.65 -44.88 44.20
C HIS A 487 9.34 -46.37 44.32
N LEU A 488 8.81 -47.00 43.26
CA LEU A 488 8.58 -48.45 43.20
C LEU A 488 9.89 -49.24 43.34
N GLN A 489 10.94 -48.91 42.58
CA GLN A 489 12.25 -49.56 42.68
C GLN A 489 12.86 -49.43 44.09
N SER A 490 12.71 -48.27 44.74
CA SER A 490 13.17 -48.04 46.12
C SER A 490 12.39 -48.89 47.12
N LEU A 491 11.07 -49.03 46.94
CA LEU A 491 10.23 -49.92 47.76
C LEU A 491 10.55 -51.41 47.51
N GLU A 492 10.92 -51.80 46.30
CA GLU A 492 11.38 -53.16 45.98
C GLU A 492 12.72 -53.46 46.65
N GLN A 493 13.71 -52.57 46.56
CA GLN A 493 15.00 -52.71 47.27
C GLN A 493 14.83 -52.78 48.79
N LEU A 494 13.92 -51.97 49.36
CA LEU A 494 13.57 -52.05 50.78
C LEU A 494 12.90 -53.38 51.13
N ARG A 495 12.01 -53.90 50.27
CA ARG A 495 11.34 -55.20 50.44
C ARG A 495 12.34 -56.37 50.36
N GLU A 496 13.31 -56.31 49.47
CA GLU A 496 14.40 -57.29 49.38
C GLU A 496 15.29 -57.23 50.62
N GLY A 497 15.71 -56.04 51.06
CA GLY A 497 16.50 -55.85 52.27
C GLY A 497 15.79 -56.25 53.56
N VAL A 498 14.45 -56.14 53.62
CA VAL A 498 13.64 -56.73 54.70
C VAL A 498 13.63 -58.26 54.60
N GLY A 499 13.45 -58.82 53.41
CA GLY A 499 13.53 -60.27 53.18
C GLY A 499 14.90 -60.87 53.57
N ASP A 500 16.00 -60.17 53.33
CA ASP A 500 17.33 -60.59 53.78
C ASP A 500 17.52 -60.50 55.30
N ARG A 501 16.95 -59.47 55.94
CA ARG A 501 16.92 -59.40 57.41
C ARG A 501 16.07 -60.52 58.01
N ASP A 502 14.94 -60.86 57.41
CA ASP A 502 14.10 -61.99 57.85
C ASP A 502 14.82 -63.34 57.68
N ARG A 503 15.59 -63.54 56.59
CA ARG A 503 16.48 -64.71 56.42
C ARG A 503 17.53 -64.76 57.54
N GLN A 504 18.23 -63.66 57.80
CA GLN A 504 19.24 -63.57 58.87
C GLN A 504 18.64 -63.82 60.27
N LEU A 505 17.42 -63.31 60.54
CA LEU A 505 16.70 -63.54 61.80
C LEU A 505 16.26 -65.00 61.95
N GLN A 506 15.87 -65.67 60.85
CA GLN A 506 15.60 -67.11 60.84
C GLN A 506 16.87 -67.91 61.13
N ASP A 507 17.99 -67.60 60.48
CA ASP A 507 19.27 -68.26 60.73
C ASP A 507 19.72 -68.11 62.19
N LEU A 508 19.72 -66.89 62.72
CA LEU A 508 20.03 -66.60 64.13
C LEU A 508 19.10 -67.35 65.09
N ARG A 509 17.81 -67.49 64.74
CA ARG A 509 16.86 -68.29 65.53
C ARG A 509 17.21 -69.77 65.51
N THR A 510 17.59 -70.36 64.36
CA THR A 510 18.05 -71.75 64.34
C THR A 510 19.37 -71.96 65.08
N GLN A 511 20.29 -70.98 65.08
CA GLN A 511 21.52 -71.02 65.88
C GLN A 511 21.21 -70.95 67.38
N LEU A 512 20.27 -70.09 67.79
CA LEU A 512 19.79 -70.02 69.16
C LEU A 512 19.17 -71.35 69.60
N ASP A 513 18.33 -71.97 68.76
CA ASP A 513 17.70 -73.27 69.02
C ASP A 513 18.69 -74.45 69.04
N ARG A 514 19.77 -74.40 68.26
CA ARG A 514 20.89 -75.36 68.41
C ARG A 514 21.58 -75.17 69.76
N SER A 515 22.00 -73.94 70.06
CA SER A 515 22.70 -73.62 71.31
C SER A 515 21.85 -73.83 72.58
N SER A 516 20.52 -73.84 72.48
CA SER A 516 19.62 -74.16 73.59
C SER A 516 19.55 -75.66 73.85
N ARG A 517 19.49 -76.49 72.78
CA ARG A 517 19.64 -77.96 72.84
C ARG A 517 21.01 -78.35 73.40
N ASP A 518 22.08 -77.72 72.95
CA ASP A 518 23.43 -77.98 73.46
C ASP A 518 23.56 -77.63 74.95
N ARG A 519 23.02 -76.48 75.37
CA ARG A 519 22.92 -76.10 76.80
C ARG A 519 22.06 -77.07 77.61
N GLN A 520 21.00 -77.64 77.03
CA GLN A 520 20.18 -78.67 77.66
C GLN A 520 20.95 -80.00 77.81
N LEU A 521 21.68 -80.43 76.79
CA LEU A 521 22.54 -81.62 76.84
C LEU A 521 23.69 -81.45 77.86
N LEU A 522 24.31 -80.27 77.92
CA LEU A 522 25.35 -79.95 78.90
C LEU A 522 24.81 -80.02 80.35
N ARG A 523 23.62 -79.46 80.58
CA ARG A 523 22.89 -79.58 81.87
C ARG A 523 22.53 -81.04 82.21
N GLN A 524 22.19 -81.88 81.22
CA GLN A 524 21.94 -83.30 81.44
C GLN A 524 23.22 -84.08 81.79
N ARG A 525 24.39 -83.71 81.25
CA ARG A 525 25.68 -84.28 81.61
C ARG A 525 26.06 -83.91 83.06
N SER A 526 26.09 -82.62 83.40
CA SER A 526 26.40 -82.22 84.78
C SER A 526 25.40 -82.76 85.81
N ALA A 527 24.13 -82.93 85.45
CA ALA A 527 23.13 -83.60 86.30
C ALA A 527 23.30 -85.14 86.42
N LYS A 528 24.15 -85.78 85.61
CA LYS A 528 24.64 -87.16 85.83
C LYS A 528 25.89 -87.13 86.70
N ASP A 529 26.85 -86.26 86.40
CA ASP A 529 28.12 -86.14 87.12
C ASP A 529 27.88 -85.79 88.61
N ILE A 530 26.97 -84.85 88.90
CA ILE A 530 26.54 -84.50 90.26
C ILE A 530 25.88 -85.71 90.98
N ARG A 531 25.19 -86.60 90.25
CA ARG A 531 24.63 -87.84 90.85
C ARG A 531 25.72 -88.86 91.15
N GLN A 532 26.72 -89.00 90.28
CA GLN A 532 27.88 -89.88 90.51
C GLN A 532 28.69 -89.41 91.74
N VAL A 533 29.02 -88.12 91.81
CA VAL A 533 29.72 -87.52 92.97
C VAL A 533 28.88 -87.67 94.25
N LYS A 534 27.56 -87.44 94.22
CA LYS A 534 26.69 -87.69 95.38
C LYS A 534 26.68 -89.17 95.81
N GLY A 535 26.78 -90.11 94.87
CA GLY A 535 26.92 -91.55 95.16
C GLY A 535 28.23 -91.86 95.88
N GLN A 536 29.36 -91.37 95.36
CA GLN A 536 30.68 -91.51 95.98
C GLN A 536 30.72 -90.89 97.39
N LEU A 537 30.17 -89.69 97.56
CA LEU A 537 30.11 -88.99 98.86
C LEU A 537 29.18 -89.71 99.87
N HIS A 538 28.17 -90.45 99.38
CA HIS A 538 27.35 -91.34 100.22
C HIS A 538 28.13 -92.59 100.66
N GLN A 539 28.92 -93.20 99.76
CA GLN A 539 29.81 -94.34 100.09
C GLN A 539 30.92 -93.95 101.07
N GLU A 540 31.54 -92.78 100.90
CA GLU A 540 32.46 -92.21 101.91
C GLU A 540 31.79 -92.03 103.27
N ARG A 541 30.53 -91.56 103.29
CA ARG A 541 29.78 -91.37 104.52
C ARG A 541 29.45 -92.71 105.21
N SER A 542 29.04 -93.75 104.46
CA SER A 542 28.78 -95.07 105.04
C SER A 542 30.06 -95.72 105.57
N LEU A 543 31.18 -95.63 104.85
CA LEU A 543 32.48 -96.13 105.30
C LEU A 543 32.97 -95.39 106.57
N LYS A 544 32.75 -94.08 106.67
CA LYS A 544 33.01 -93.31 107.90
C LYS A 544 32.09 -93.73 109.06
N GLN A 545 30.81 -94.00 108.79
CA GLN A 545 29.89 -94.52 109.81
C GLN A 545 30.28 -95.94 110.29
N GLU A 546 30.73 -96.83 109.42
CA GLU A 546 31.32 -98.11 109.83
C GLU A 546 32.61 -97.92 110.65
N ALA A 547 33.45 -96.96 110.31
CA ALA A 547 34.67 -96.67 111.06
C ALA A 547 34.35 -96.22 112.50
N PHE A 548 33.37 -95.31 112.68
CA PHE A 548 32.89 -94.94 114.02
C PHE A 548 32.29 -96.12 114.77
N GLN A 549 31.44 -96.95 114.14
CA GLN A 549 30.88 -98.17 114.76
C GLN A 549 31.95 -99.22 115.15
N ARG A 550 33.14 -99.19 114.54
CA ARG A 550 34.29 -100.01 114.96
C ARG A 550 35.01 -99.40 116.17
N VAL A 551 35.05 -98.07 116.30
CA VAL A 551 35.57 -97.38 117.48
C VAL A 551 34.64 -97.58 118.68
N ASP A 552 33.33 -97.42 118.52
CA ASP A 552 32.34 -97.64 119.59
C ASP A 552 32.48 -99.05 120.20
N LYS A 553 32.65 -100.07 119.35
CA LYS A 553 32.87 -101.47 119.76
C LYS A 553 34.20 -101.72 120.47
N LEU A 554 35.23 -100.91 120.20
CA LEU A 554 36.49 -100.98 120.93
C LEU A 554 36.40 -100.26 122.28
N GLN A 555 35.59 -99.19 122.39
CA GLN A 555 35.33 -98.54 123.68
C GLN A 555 34.55 -99.45 124.63
N SER A 556 33.48 -100.12 124.17
CA SER A 556 32.74 -101.07 125.01
C SER A 556 33.61 -102.23 125.52
N GLN A 557 34.62 -102.65 124.74
CA GLN A 557 35.57 -103.71 125.14
C GLN A 557 36.60 -103.25 126.19
N VAL A 558 36.75 -101.95 126.45
CA VAL A 558 37.58 -101.42 127.54
C VAL A 558 36.75 -101.29 128.82
N GLU A 559 35.51 -100.80 128.72
CA GLU A 559 34.59 -100.67 129.85
C GLU A 559 34.24 -102.03 130.50
N ASP A 560 34.13 -103.09 129.70
CA ASP A 560 33.93 -104.48 130.18
C ASP A 560 35.16 -105.07 130.92
N VAL A 561 36.34 -104.47 130.83
CA VAL A 561 37.58 -104.96 131.49
C VAL A 561 37.91 -104.18 132.76
N GLU A 562 37.71 -102.86 132.77
CA GLU A 562 37.96 -102.04 133.97
C GLU A 562 36.93 -102.30 135.09
N THR A 563 35.72 -102.77 134.75
CA THR A 563 34.64 -103.05 135.71
C THR A 563 34.84 -104.31 136.57
N ALA A 564 35.89 -105.11 136.33
CA ALA A 564 36.16 -106.33 137.09
C ALA A 564 36.96 -106.13 138.39
N LEU A 565 37.65 -104.99 138.58
CA LEU A 565 38.57 -104.78 139.70
C LEU A 565 38.01 -103.86 140.81
N SER A 566 37.46 -104.54 141.82
CA SER A 566 37.19 -104.06 143.20
C SER A 566 35.90 -103.28 143.46
N ARG A 567 35.01 -103.95 144.19
CA ARG A 567 33.87 -103.34 144.90
C ARG A 567 34.37 -102.45 146.04
N CYS A 568 33.92 -101.20 146.10
CA CYS A 568 33.60 -100.52 147.36
C CYS A 568 32.66 -99.32 147.11
N THR A 569 31.68 -99.15 148.01
CA THR A 569 31.03 -97.90 148.49
C THR A 569 31.10 -96.61 147.64
N SER A 570 30.06 -95.80 147.42
CA SER A 570 28.60 -95.76 147.74
C SER A 570 28.00 -94.60 146.87
N THR A 571 26.73 -94.16 146.87
CA THR A 571 25.53 -94.36 147.72
C THR A 571 24.27 -94.16 146.85
N ALA A 572 23.09 -94.62 147.27
CA ALA A 572 21.84 -94.47 146.51
C ALA A 572 21.23 -93.04 146.54
N GLY A 573 20.91 -92.51 145.36
CA GLY A 573 19.68 -91.76 145.07
C GLY A 573 19.51 -90.32 145.55
N ARG A 574 19.32 -89.39 144.59
CA ARG A 574 18.53 -88.14 144.81
C ARG A 574 17.85 -87.66 143.51
N ARG A 575 16.69 -86.99 143.65
CA ARG A 575 15.96 -86.26 142.59
C ARG A 575 16.60 -84.85 142.41
N GLN A 576 16.31 -84.02 141.40
CA GLN A 576 15.03 -83.31 141.18
C GLN A 576 15.20 -82.17 140.13
N THR A 577 14.16 -81.79 139.38
CA THR A 577 13.92 -80.51 138.62
C THR A 577 15.00 -80.01 137.61
N SER A 578 14.70 -79.75 136.32
CA SER A 578 13.76 -78.78 135.70
C SER A 578 14.18 -77.30 135.81
N CYS A 579 14.17 -76.55 134.69
CA CYS A 579 13.53 -75.21 134.52
C CYS A 579 13.95 -74.42 133.25
N TYR A 580 12.96 -73.95 132.46
CA TYR A 580 12.93 -72.72 131.61
C TYR A 580 14.04 -72.55 130.51
N THR A 581 14.05 -71.56 129.58
CA THR A 581 13.33 -70.26 129.47
C THR A 581 13.10 -69.80 128.01
N PHE A 582 12.15 -68.87 127.84
CA PHE A 582 11.94 -67.83 126.79
C PHE A 582 13.18 -66.90 126.54
N PRO A 583 13.13 -65.77 125.75
CA PRO A 583 12.55 -65.48 124.40
C PRO A 583 13.43 -64.53 123.49
N HIS A 584 12.81 -63.96 122.43
CA HIS A 584 12.86 -62.54 121.96
C HIS A 584 13.59 -62.09 120.65
N ASN A 585 12.80 -61.37 119.82
CA ASN A 585 13.08 -60.11 119.06
C ASN A 585 14.09 -60.08 117.87
N ARG A 586 13.70 -59.61 116.66
CA ARG A 586 13.49 -58.21 116.14
C ARG A 586 14.85 -57.60 115.68
N SER A 587 15.05 -56.98 114.51
CA SER A 587 14.21 -56.12 113.64
C SER A 587 14.63 -56.27 112.15
N SER A 588 13.82 -55.95 111.12
CA SER A 588 13.66 -54.63 110.44
C SER A 588 14.98 -53.95 110.03
N ILE A 589 15.14 -53.29 108.88
CA ILE A 589 14.20 -52.63 107.93
C ILE A 589 14.69 -53.01 106.48
N ARG A 590 14.05 -52.77 105.32
CA ARG A 590 13.11 -51.72 104.87
C ARG A 590 12.35 -52.12 103.57
N ASN A 591 11.08 -51.72 103.47
CA ASN A 591 10.26 -51.53 102.25
C ASN A 591 10.07 -50.00 102.02
N PRO A 592 9.68 -49.48 100.83
CA PRO A 592 8.30 -49.59 100.30
C PRO A 592 8.25 -49.81 98.75
N GLU A 593 7.16 -50.22 98.08
CA GLU A 593 5.74 -49.82 98.11
C GLU A 593 5.52 -48.36 97.62
N HIS A 594 4.62 -48.07 96.69
CA HIS A 594 3.16 -47.99 96.90
C HIS A 594 2.33 -48.42 95.67
N ALA A 595 0.99 -48.42 95.82
CA ALA A 595 0.00 -48.86 94.85
C ALA A 595 -0.35 -47.82 93.74
N GLY A 596 -1.20 -48.22 92.77
CA GLY A 596 -1.88 -47.34 91.81
C GLY A 596 -3.12 -46.63 92.41
N PRO A 597 -4.15 -46.20 91.62
CA PRO A 597 -4.54 -46.69 90.29
C PRO A 597 -4.94 -45.60 89.25
N GLN A 598 -5.47 -46.07 88.10
CA GLN A 598 -6.47 -45.49 87.17
C GLN A 598 -6.42 -44.01 86.68
N GLN A 599 -6.42 -43.91 85.35
CA GLN A 599 -7.27 -43.11 84.45
C GLN A 599 -7.41 -41.57 84.57
N ASP A 600 -7.05 -40.98 83.43
CA ASP A 600 -7.81 -40.01 82.62
C ASP A 600 -7.71 -38.49 82.79
N ASP A 601 -7.62 -37.90 81.58
CA ASP A 601 -8.08 -36.60 81.11
C ASP A 601 -7.18 -35.34 81.18
N SER A 602 -7.43 -34.49 80.18
CA SER A 602 -7.03 -33.08 80.01
C SER A 602 -5.60 -32.69 79.61
N LYS A 603 -5.53 -32.32 78.31
CA LYS A 603 -4.90 -31.12 77.72
C LYS A 603 -3.50 -31.22 77.09
N ARG A 604 -3.40 -30.46 75.99
CA ARG A 604 -2.26 -30.24 75.10
C ARG A 604 -1.51 -28.96 75.52
N ASP A 605 -0.52 -28.62 74.69
CA ASP A 605 0.28 -27.39 74.64
C ASP A 605 1.58 -27.48 75.48
N SER A 606 2.76 -27.07 74.99
CA SER A 606 3.01 -25.99 74.02
C SER A 606 4.11 -26.25 72.98
N THR A 607 3.88 -25.63 71.83
CA THR A 607 4.76 -25.29 70.70
C THR A 607 6.18 -24.75 71.00
N THR A 608 7.18 -25.13 70.18
CA THR A 608 8.26 -24.26 69.64
C THR A 608 8.92 -24.98 68.44
N GLN A 609 8.70 -24.50 67.21
CA GLN A 609 9.58 -23.62 66.40
C GLN A 609 10.79 -24.28 65.72
N LEU A 610 10.75 -24.29 64.38
CA LEU A 610 11.89 -24.10 63.47
C LEU A 610 11.34 -23.52 62.15
N GLU A 611 12.07 -22.62 61.48
CA GLU A 611 11.53 -21.78 60.38
C GLU A 611 11.96 -22.18 58.98
N ARG A 612 11.04 -22.04 57.99
CA ARG A 612 11.17 -21.35 56.67
C ARG A 612 10.32 -22.02 55.57
N PRO A 613 9.98 -21.31 54.47
CA PRO A 613 9.77 -19.87 54.29
C PRO A 613 8.32 -19.56 53.80
N LYS A 614 8.01 -18.29 53.50
CA LYS A 614 6.71 -17.87 52.94
C LYS A 614 6.75 -17.65 51.43
N THR A 615 5.64 -17.95 50.75
CA THR A 615 5.24 -17.37 49.45
C THR A 615 3.72 -17.18 49.44
N ASP A 616 3.24 -16.01 49.03
CA ASP A 616 1.82 -15.62 49.12
C ASP A 616 0.98 -16.06 47.90
N PRO A 617 -0.31 -16.41 48.07
CA PRO A 617 -1.22 -16.75 46.97
C PRO A 617 -1.89 -15.51 46.35
N SER A 618 -1.36 -15.05 45.21
CA SER A 618 -1.89 -13.91 44.45
C SER A 618 -3.12 -14.25 43.59
N ARG A 619 -4.30 -14.25 44.22
CA ARG A 619 -5.65 -14.01 43.64
C ARG A 619 -5.86 -14.33 42.15
N LEU A 620 -6.42 -15.50 41.85
CA LEU A 620 -7.27 -15.67 40.67
C LEU A 620 -8.73 -15.35 41.02
N ARG A 621 -9.40 -14.53 40.20
CA ARG A 621 -10.86 -14.44 40.11
C ARG A 621 -11.26 -14.54 38.64
N ILE A 622 -11.77 -15.71 38.26
CA ILE A 622 -12.58 -15.88 37.06
C ILE A 622 -14.00 -16.16 37.56
N LEU A 623 -14.95 -15.32 37.17
CA LEU A 623 -16.38 -15.60 37.30
C LEU A 623 -17.03 -15.29 35.95
N THR A 624 -17.55 -16.32 35.32
CA THR A 624 -18.25 -16.27 34.04
C THR A 624 -19.49 -17.16 34.11
N THR A 625 -20.67 -16.55 34.13
CA THR A 625 -21.96 -17.15 33.71
C THR A 625 -23.00 -16.03 33.54
N GLU A 626 -24.09 -16.33 32.82
CA GLU A 626 -25.22 -15.46 32.45
C GLU A 626 -24.96 -14.49 31.28
N ALA A 627 -25.81 -14.42 30.23
CA ALA A 627 -26.96 -15.25 29.88
C ALA A 627 -27.22 -15.27 28.35
N LEU A 628 -28.29 -15.95 27.93
CA LEU A 628 -28.60 -16.36 26.54
C LEU A 628 -29.20 -15.23 25.64
N LEU A 629 -29.07 -15.43 24.32
CA LEU A 629 -29.72 -14.72 23.19
C LEU A 629 -31.20 -15.16 23.02
N PRO A 630 -32.04 -14.67 22.04
CA PRO A 630 -31.80 -13.76 20.89
C PRO A 630 -32.91 -12.70 20.55
N ASN A 631 -32.72 -12.01 19.40
CA ASN A 631 -33.71 -11.42 18.45
C ASN A 631 -34.21 -9.95 18.53
N LEU A 632 -33.87 -9.20 17.46
CA LEU A 632 -34.71 -8.38 16.52
C LEU A 632 -36.16 -8.02 16.94
N THR A 633 -36.73 -6.83 16.67
CA THR A 633 -36.68 -5.96 15.45
C THR A 633 -37.00 -4.45 15.70
N ASP A 634 -36.77 -3.62 14.66
CA ASP A 634 -37.54 -2.41 14.26
C ASP A 634 -37.22 -1.02 14.90
N GLY A 635 -37.58 0.10 14.21
CA GLY A 635 -37.76 1.42 14.87
C GLY A 635 -37.30 2.73 14.16
N GLY A 636 -36.01 2.90 13.86
CA GLY A 636 -35.43 4.21 13.42
C GLY A 636 -35.47 5.34 14.48
N PRO A 637 -35.27 6.64 14.14
CA PRO A 637 -34.60 7.20 12.96
C PRO A 637 -33.52 8.29 13.29
N THR A 638 -32.63 8.55 12.33
CA THR A 638 -31.83 9.80 12.14
C THR A 638 -31.06 10.43 13.33
N SER A 639 -29.75 10.22 13.39
CA SER A 639 -28.81 11.19 14.03
C SER A 639 -28.51 12.42 13.16
N THR A 640 -28.92 12.40 11.89
CA THR A 640 -28.69 13.47 10.90
C THR A 640 -29.62 14.68 11.02
N SER A 641 -30.81 14.50 11.62
CA SER A 641 -31.84 15.54 11.74
C SER A 641 -31.41 16.72 12.62
N LEU A 642 -30.63 16.46 13.67
CA LEU A 642 -30.10 17.48 14.59
C LEU A 642 -29.08 18.42 13.91
N LEU A 643 -28.31 17.91 12.93
CA LEU A 643 -27.38 18.74 12.17
C LEU A 643 -28.09 19.64 11.16
N THR A 644 -29.13 19.13 10.47
CA THR A 644 -29.95 19.97 9.57
C THR A 644 -30.70 21.06 10.32
N HIS A 645 -31.23 20.77 11.52
CA HIS A 645 -32.02 21.74 12.29
C HIS A 645 -31.17 22.92 12.82
N LEU A 646 -29.88 22.68 13.13
CA LEU A 646 -28.92 23.73 13.48
C LEU A 646 -28.42 24.53 12.26
N GLN A 647 -28.58 23.99 11.05
CA GLN A 647 -28.16 24.66 9.82
C GLN A 647 -29.26 25.59 9.26
N GLN A 648 -30.54 25.27 9.44
CA GLN A 648 -31.66 26.13 9.05
C GLN A 648 -31.77 27.39 9.91
N LEU A 649 -31.58 27.28 11.24
CA LEU A 649 -31.53 28.43 12.17
C LEU A 649 -30.41 29.46 11.89
N ARG A 650 -29.56 29.20 10.90
CA ARG A 650 -28.48 30.10 10.46
C ARG A 650 -28.76 30.82 9.13
N LEU A 651 -29.89 30.54 8.49
CA LEU A 651 -30.28 31.15 7.21
C LEU A 651 -31.38 32.21 7.36
N ASP A 652 -32.21 32.15 8.41
CA ASP A 652 -33.32 33.10 8.64
C ASP A 652 -32.88 34.46 9.23
N HIS A 653 -31.61 34.84 9.10
CA HIS A 653 -31.00 36.04 9.71
C HIS A 653 -29.96 36.75 8.79
N GLN A 654 -30.22 36.78 7.48
CA GLN A 654 -29.55 37.65 6.50
C GLN A 654 -30.55 38.28 5.53
#